data_AF-D4CF28-F1
#
_entry.id   AF-D4CF28-F1
#
_cell.length_a   1.000
_cell.length_b   1.000
_cell.length_c   1.000
_cell.angle_alpha   90.00
_cell.angle_beta   90.00
_cell.angle_gamma   90.00
#
_symmetry.space_group_name_H-M   'P 1'
#
loop_
_entity.id
_entity.type
_entity.pdbx_description
1 polymer ?
#
loop_
_entity_poly.entity_id
_entity_poly.type
_entity_poly.pdbx_seq_one_letter_code
_entity_poly.pdbx_strand_id
1 'polypeptide(L)'
;MMEIDEEVARVFSGAVKEAGERGLEYVTPELFLLKIADEPMFREAFEECGGDCGELKSKLEAYIREQVPASDGKKEPVPSADLNELLFYTELTTQNCGKRSIDLNHLIAAYYHLENSFALYYLMEQGIEKAELLLELIESGEKWEGEYEEYEVHEGGDNSEEWEEYYAREYELEKRREELMRGGGKRTEGKNDDGGEEDIPFGSTEKKREKWRDYVTCLNDSLSDVSPLIGREDELERTMQILCRREKNNPLHIGEPGVGKTAIAYGLARLLEEEKVPEALKGARIYSLDLGAMIAGTQYRGEFEKRLKSVLAGLEREEKPIVYLDEIHNIVGAGAVGEGSFDASNLLKPYLAAGRIRFIGATTHEEYKKHFEKSKSLVRRFQNIEISEPGEEETVKILEGLRKHYEKYHGVSYKKGVMEYAVHMSARYINERFLPDKAIDLIDEAGAYRKLHPLPQKKQTVGKEVIDEILSKTCRIPKKVVESGEIKKLAGLERRLSACVFGQDEAIKEVVNAIKFSRAGLSEAGKPLASFLFVGPTGVGKTEIARSLASELGIRLIRFDMSEYEEKHAVAKLIGAPAGYVGYEEGGLLTEAVRKNPHAVLLLDEIEKAHSDIYNILLQVMDYATLTDNQGRKADFRNIVLIMTSNAGASRLTKARLGFGDGAGADGRGSVIMDEVNRVFQPEFRNRLSRIVVFDGIDERTAREIAGKKLRELGALLSERQVEFSFTRQAEALLTKKGVSREYGARELTRVIEREIKPLLADRLLFGSLKRGGFCRLDVKDGAFVLSDEAGAKEKREEHA
;
A
#
# COMPACT_ATOMS: atom_id res chain seq x y z
N MET A 1 -31.30 -1.44 -20.60
CA MET A 1 -32.09 -2.66 -20.35
C MET A 1 -31.19 -3.82 -20.73
N MET A 2 -31.13 -4.87 -19.91
CA MET A 2 -30.31 -6.05 -20.21
C MET A 2 -31.05 -6.87 -21.28
N GLU A 3 -30.34 -7.32 -22.30
CA GLU A 3 -30.93 -8.18 -23.34
C GLU A 3 -31.14 -9.59 -22.77
N ILE A 4 -32.18 -10.30 -23.18
CA ILE A 4 -32.46 -11.68 -22.75
C ILE A 4 -32.29 -12.57 -23.97
N ASP A 5 -31.50 -13.64 -23.82
CA ASP A 5 -31.25 -14.58 -24.90
C ASP A 5 -32.51 -15.39 -25.25
N GLU A 6 -32.61 -15.86 -26.49
CA GLU A 6 -33.86 -16.46 -27.00
C GLU A 6 -34.28 -17.70 -26.20
N GLU A 7 -33.30 -18.53 -25.78
CA GLU A 7 -33.50 -19.69 -24.92
C GLU A 7 -34.11 -19.31 -23.57
N VAL A 8 -33.60 -18.25 -22.96
CA VAL A 8 -34.07 -17.77 -21.66
C VAL A 8 -35.48 -17.20 -21.77
N ALA A 9 -35.78 -16.49 -22.87
CA ALA A 9 -37.12 -16.01 -23.16
C ALA A 9 -38.13 -17.17 -23.30
N ARG A 10 -37.76 -18.25 -24.01
CA ARG A 10 -38.61 -19.45 -24.16
C ARG A 10 -38.86 -20.15 -22.83
N VAL A 11 -37.84 -20.34 -22.01
CA VAL A 11 -37.97 -20.91 -20.66
C VAL A 11 -38.96 -20.09 -19.83
N PHE A 12 -38.83 -18.75 -19.86
CA PHE A 12 -39.68 -17.86 -19.08
C PHE A 12 -41.15 -17.91 -19.53
N SER A 13 -41.40 -17.73 -20.83
CA SER A 13 -42.76 -17.84 -21.38
C SER A 13 -43.37 -19.22 -21.14
N GLY A 14 -42.57 -20.29 -21.26
CA GLY A 14 -42.98 -21.66 -21.00
C GLY A 14 -43.37 -21.90 -19.54
N ALA A 15 -42.62 -21.34 -18.58
CA ALA A 15 -42.90 -21.46 -17.15
C ALA A 15 -44.20 -20.74 -16.75
N VAL A 16 -44.43 -19.53 -17.26
CA VAL A 16 -45.66 -18.76 -17.03
C VAL A 16 -46.87 -19.50 -17.60
N LYS A 17 -46.76 -19.99 -18.84
CA LYS A 17 -47.84 -20.73 -19.50
C LYS A 17 -48.20 -22.00 -18.72
N GLU A 18 -47.19 -22.77 -18.30
CA GLU A 18 -47.42 -23.99 -17.53
C GLU A 18 -48.00 -23.72 -16.15
N ALA A 19 -47.59 -22.64 -15.47
CA ALA A 19 -48.22 -22.21 -14.23
C ALA A 19 -49.71 -21.89 -14.44
N GLY A 20 -50.06 -21.21 -15.52
CA GLY A 20 -51.44 -20.90 -15.89
C GLY A 20 -52.28 -22.15 -16.18
N GLU A 21 -51.75 -23.09 -16.98
CA GLU A 21 -52.43 -24.35 -17.32
C GLU A 21 -52.64 -25.26 -16.11
N ARG A 22 -51.67 -25.30 -15.18
CA ARG A 22 -51.74 -26.06 -13.93
C ARG A 22 -52.55 -25.32 -12.84
N GLY A 23 -52.98 -24.09 -13.09
CA GLY A 23 -53.75 -23.27 -12.16
C GLY A 23 -52.97 -22.92 -10.89
N LEU A 24 -51.67 -22.65 -11.00
CA LEU A 24 -50.79 -22.33 -9.87
C LEU A 24 -50.85 -20.84 -9.54
N GLU A 25 -50.69 -20.49 -8.26
CA GLU A 25 -50.63 -19.08 -7.83
C GLU A 25 -49.30 -18.40 -8.20
N TYR A 26 -48.20 -19.17 -8.22
CA TYR A 26 -46.85 -18.65 -8.43
C TYR A 26 -46.08 -19.42 -9.51
N VAL A 27 -45.19 -18.71 -10.21
CA VAL A 27 -44.07 -19.31 -10.94
C VAL A 27 -42.90 -19.44 -9.97
N THR A 28 -42.47 -20.67 -9.68
CA THR A 28 -41.40 -20.96 -8.70
C THR A 28 -40.09 -21.34 -9.39
N PRO A 29 -38.93 -21.28 -8.70
CA PRO A 29 -37.65 -21.76 -9.25
C PRO A 29 -37.70 -23.22 -9.70
N GLU A 30 -38.52 -24.07 -9.08
CA GLU A 30 -38.68 -25.47 -9.45
C GLU A 30 -39.42 -25.64 -10.78
N LEU A 31 -40.49 -24.87 -10.99
CA LEU A 31 -41.19 -24.82 -12.28
C LEU A 31 -40.31 -24.21 -13.37
N PHE A 32 -39.50 -23.20 -13.01
CA PHE A 32 -38.55 -22.59 -13.90
C PHE A 32 -37.43 -23.57 -14.31
N LEU A 33 -36.90 -24.34 -13.35
CA LEU A 33 -35.89 -25.38 -13.61
C LEU A 33 -36.47 -26.54 -14.42
N LEU A 34 -37.74 -26.88 -14.21
CA LEU A 34 -38.45 -27.88 -15.02
C LEU A 34 -38.43 -27.49 -16.50
N LYS A 35 -38.60 -26.20 -16.79
CA LYS A 35 -38.55 -25.65 -18.15
C LYS A 35 -37.13 -25.56 -18.70
N ILE A 36 -36.15 -25.20 -17.88
CA ILE A 36 -34.74 -25.28 -18.29
C ILE A 36 -34.37 -26.72 -18.67
N ALA A 37 -34.87 -27.71 -17.94
CA ALA A 37 -34.64 -29.12 -18.26
C ALA A 37 -35.27 -29.57 -19.59
N ASP A 38 -36.19 -28.79 -20.18
CA ASP A 38 -36.73 -29.02 -21.53
C ASP A 38 -35.80 -28.46 -22.63
N GLU A 39 -34.90 -27.52 -22.32
CA GLU A 39 -34.00 -26.94 -23.31
C GLU A 39 -32.92 -27.94 -23.77
N PRO A 40 -32.74 -28.14 -25.09
CA PRO A 40 -31.79 -29.12 -25.62
C PRO A 40 -30.35 -28.93 -25.12
N MET A 41 -29.89 -27.67 -25.08
CA MET A 41 -28.56 -27.32 -24.61
C MET A 41 -28.34 -27.73 -23.15
N PHE A 42 -29.32 -27.47 -22.28
CA PHE A 42 -29.21 -27.88 -20.88
C PHE A 42 -29.26 -29.39 -20.73
N ARG A 43 -30.14 -30.07 -21.46
CA ARG A 43 -30.26 -31.53 -21.39
C ARG A 43 -28.97 -32.22 -21.81
N GLU A 44 -28.38 -31.83 -22.94
CA GLU A 44 -27.10 -32.40 -23.42
C GLU A 44 -26.02 -32.22 -22.35
N ALA A 45 -25.85 -30.99 -21.86
CA ALA A 45 -24.83 -30.69 -20.87
C ALA A 45 -25.03 -31.43 -19.54
N PHE A 46 -26.27 -31.52 -19.08
CA PHE A 46 -26.62 -32.19 -17.83
C PHE A 46 -26.40 -33.71 -17.92
N GLU A 47 -26.76 -34.33 -19.05
CA GLU A 47 -26.58 -35.77 -19.29
C GLU A 47 -25.09 -36.13 -19.51
N GLU A 48 -24.31 -35.26 -20.17
CA GLU A 48 -22.85 -35.46 -20.33
C GLU A 48 -22.11 -35.40 -18.99
N CYS A 49 -22.59 -34.59 -18.05
CA CYS A 49 -22.10 -34.56 -16.67
C CYS A 49 -22.56 -35.76 -15.81
N GLY A 50 -23.30 -36.71 -16.39
CA GLY A 50 -23.81 -37.90 -15.71
C GLY A 50 -25.14 -37.72 -14.98
N GLY A 51 -25.84 -36.61 -15.21
CA GLY A 51 -27.18 -36.36 -14.68
C GLY A 51 -28.30 -37.08 -15.44
N ASP A 52 -29.42 -37.34 -14.77
CA ASP A 52 -30.64 -37.85 -15.39
C ASP A 52 -31.72 -36.76 -15.45
N CYS A 53 -31.89 -36.14 -16.63
CA CYS A 53 -32.94 -35.15 -16.84
C CYS A 53 -34.35 -35.70 -16.62
N GLY A 54 -34.59 -37.00 -16.84
CA GLY A 54 -35.87 -37.65 -16.60
C GLY A 54 -36.19 -37.75 -15.11
N GLU A 55 -35.21 -38.15 -14.30
CA GLU A 55 -35.33 -38.19 -12.84
C GLU A 55 -35.54 -36.79 -12.26
N LEU A 56 -34.74 -35.81 -12.71
CA LEU A 56 -34.84 -34.41 -12.28
C LEU A 56 -36.26 -33.85 -12.54
N LYS A 57 -36.78 -34.04 -13.75
CA LYS A 57 -38.14 -33.59 -14.11
C LYS A 57 -39.21 -34.25 -13.24
N SER A 58 -39.14 -35.57 -13.07
CA SER A 58 -40.11 -36.32 -12.25
C SER A 58 -40.18 -35.78 -10.81
N LYS A 59 -39.03 -35.48 -10.21
CA LYS A 59 -38.94 -34.92 -8.84
C LYS A 59 -39.47 -33.49 -8.78
N LEU A 60 -39.14 -32.64 -9.75
CA LEU A 60 -39.65 -31.27 -9.84
C LEU A 60 -41.17 -31.26 -10.03
N GLU A 61 -41.72 -32.13 -10.89
CA GLU A 61 -43.16 -32.24 -11.11
C GLU A 61 -43.92 -32.72 -9.86
N ALA A 62 -43.35 -33.67 -9.12
CA ALA A 62 -43.90 -34.13 -7.86
C ALA A 62 -43.94 -32.99 -6.83
N TYR A 63 -42.83 -32.24 -6.70
CA TYR A 63 -42.76 -31.08 -5.83
C TYR A 63 -43.80 -30.02 -6.18
N ILE A 64 -43.89 -29.63 -7.46
CA ILE A 64 -44.83 -28.61 -7.93
C ILE A 64 -46.28 -29.01 -7.61
N ARG A 65 -46.62 -30.29 -7.77
CA ARG A 65 -47.97 -30.81 -7.49
C ARG A 65 -48.31 -30.81 -6.00
N GLU A 66 -47.34 -31.07 -5.14
CA GLU A 66 -47.55 -31.26 -3.70
C GLU A 66 -47.42 -29.98 -2.89
N GLN A 67 -46.56 -29.04 -3.32
CA GLN A 67 -46.11 -27.92 -2.50
C GLN A 67 -46.50 -26.55 -3.06
N VAL A 68 -46.82 -26.41 -4.35
CA VAL A 68 -47.18 -25.11 -4.94
C VAL A 68 -48.69 -24.87 -4.81
N PRO A 69 -49.11 -23.75 -4.16
CA PRO A 69 -50.53 -23.44 -4.00
C PRO A 69 -51.26 -23.28 -5.34
N ALA A 70 -52.48 -23.81 -5.41
CA ALA A 70 -53.38 -23.56 -6.52
C ALA A 70 -53.99 -22.14 -6.43
N SER A 71 -54.09 -21.47 -7.57
CA SER A 71 -54.71 -20.16 -7.73
C SER A 71 -56.24 -20.24 -7.61
N ASP A 72 -56.86 -19.19 -7.09
CA ASP A 72 -58.32 -19.01 -7.02
C ASP A 72 -58.98 -18.78 -8.41
N GLY A 73 -58.23 -18.95 -9.51
CA GLY A 73 -58.70 -18.89 -10.89
C GLY A 73 -58.99 -17.49 -11.42
N LYS A 74 -58.55 -16.43 -10.73
CA LYS A 74 -58.85 -15.02 -11.07
C LYS A 74 -57.63 -14.12 -11.30
N LYS A 75 -56.42 -14.65 -11.20
CA LYS A 75 -55.18 -13.90 -11.35
C LYS A 75 -54.17 -14.72 -12.15
N GLU A 76 -53.42 -14.04 -13.00
CA GLU A 76 -52.26 -14.61 -13.67
C GLU A 76 -51.19 -14.99 -12.65
N PRO A 77 -50.43 -16.09 -12.89
CA PRO A 77 -49.38 -16.53 -12.00
C PRO A 77 -48.27 -15.48 -11.92
N VAL A 78 -47.82 -15.16 -10.72
CA VAL A 78 -46.74 -14.18 -10.49
C VAL A 78 -45.45 -14.89 -10.05
N PRO A 79 -44.26 -14.33 -10.32
CA PRO A 79 -43.02 -14.88 -9.79
C PRO A 79 -43.04 -15.01 -8.26
N SER A 80 -42.57 -16.13 -7.73
CA SER A 80 -42.36 -16.28 -6.28
C SER A 80 -41.19 -15.42 -5.79
N ALA A 81 -41.09 -15.21 -4.48
CA ALA A 81 -39.96 -14.48 -3.89
C ALA A 81 -38.61 -15.12 -4.26
N ASP A 82 -38.53 -16.46 -4.20
CA ASP A 82 -37.32 -17.20 -4.54
C ASP A 82 -36.98 -17.12 -6.04
N LEU A 83 -38.00 -17.01 -6.92
CA LEU A 83 -37.76 -16.78 -8.35
C LEU A 83 -37.27 -15.35 -8.62
N ASN A 84 -37.80 -14.35 -7.92
CA ASN A 84 -37.28 -12.98 -8.00
C ASN A 84 -35.83 -12.90 -7.50
N GLU A 85 -35.48 -13.64 -6.43
CA GLU A 85 -34.11 -13.74 -5.95
C GLU A 85 -33.19 -14.41 -7.00
N LEU A 86 -33.65 -15.47 -7.68
CA LEU A 86 -32.92 -16.08 -8.79
C LEU A 86 -32.62 -15.08 -9.91
N LEU A 87 -33.63 -14.32 -10.33
CA LEU A 87 -33.51 -13.34 -11.41
C LEU A 87 -32.57 -12.20 -11.03
N PHE A 88 -32.64 -11.73 -9.78
CA PHE A 88 -31.72 -10.73 -9.24
C PHE A 88 -30.26 -11.21 -9.27
N TYR A 89 -29.99 -12.44 -8.79
CA TYR A 89 -28.63 -13.00 -8.85
C TYR A 89 -28.17 -13.27 -10.27
N THR A 90 -29.09 -13.60 -11.17
CA THR A 90 -28.79 -13.76 -12.61
C THR A 90 -28.32 -12.42 -13.19
N GLU A 91 -29.05 -11.33 -12.93
CA GLU A 91 -28.64 -9.99 -13.38
C GLU A 91 -27.28 -9.57 -12.79
N LEU A 92 -27.09 -9.77 -11.48
CA LEU A 92 -25.83 -9.43 -10.81
C LEU A 92 -24.65 -10.23 -11.39
N THR A 93 -24.86 -11.51 -11.70
CA THR A 93 -23.84 -12.37 -12.32
C THR A 93 -23.51 -11.86 -13.73
N THR A 94 -24.52 -11.53 -14.54
CA THR A 94 -24.32 -10.99 -15.89
C THR A 94 -23.58 -9.64 -15.86
N GLN A 95 -23.91 -8.75 -14.92
CA GLN A 95 -23.23 -7.46 -14.74
C GLN A 95 -21.76 -7.64 -14.34
N ASN A 96 -21.49 -8.54 -13.39
CA ASN A 96 -20.12 -8.87 -12.96
C ASN A 96 -19.28 -9.48 -14.09
N CYS A 97 -19.93 -10.18 -15.03
CA CYS A 97 -19.30 -10.75 -16.22
C CYS A 97 -19.10 -9.74 -17.36
N GLY A 98 -19.64 -8.52 -17.25
CA GLY A 98 -19.54 -7.48 -18.28
C GLY A 98 -20.30 -7.78 -19.58
N LYS A 99 -21.18 -8.80 -19.58
CA LYS A 99 -22.05 -9.12 -20.72
C LYS A 99 -23.29 -8.22 -20.70
N ARG A 100 -23.87 -8.00 -21.89
CA ARG A 100 -25.11 -7.21 -22.06
C ARG A 100 -26.37 -8.08 -22.17
N SER A 101 -26.22 -9.39 -22.32
CA SER A 101 -27.30 -10.36 -22.45
C SER A 101 -27.28 -11.45 -21.38
N ILE A 102 -28.47 -11.89 -20.94
CA ILE A 102 -28.67 -13.01 -20.01
C ILE A 102 -28.88 -14.31 -20.80
N ASP A 103 -27.99 -15.27 -20.61
CA ASP A 103 -28.05 -16.64 -21.19
C ASP A 103 -28.34 -17.71 -20.11
N LEU A 104 -28.57 -18.97 -20.52
CA LEU A 104 -28.85 -20.08 -19.60
C LEU A 104 -27.71 -20.35 -18.60
N ASN A 105 -26.46 -20.01 -18.92
CA ASN A 105 -25.33 -20.19 -18.00
C ASN A 105 -25.46 -19.30 -16.78
N HIS A 106 -25.87 -18.05 -16.98
CA HIS A 106 -26.09 -17.10 -15.89
C HIS A 106 -27.23 -17.57 -14.97
N LEU A 107 -28.30 -18.12 -15.55
CA LEU A 107 -29.41 -18.68 -14.79
C LEU A 107 -28.99 -19.88 -13.94
N ILE A 108 -28.30 -20.86 -14.53
CA ILE A 108 -27.82 -22.04 -13.79
C ILE A 108 -26.80 -21.63 -12.71
N ALA A 109 -25.93 -20.67 -12.99
CA ALA A 109 -25.01 -20.14 -11.98
C ALA A 109 -25.76 -19.49 -10.80
N ALA A 110 -26.85 -18.76 -11.08
CA ALA A 110 -27.70 -18.12 -10.09
C ALA A 110 -28.47 -19.12 -9.21
N TYR A 111 -28.86 -20.29 -9.72
CA TYR A 111 -29.52 -21.33 -8.92
C TYR A 111 -28.72 -21.74 -7.68
N TYR A 112 -27.38 -21.72 -7.76
CA TYR A 112 -26.52 -22.07 -6.63
C TYR A 112 -26.47 -20.99 -5.53
N HIS A 113 -27.12 -19.84 -5.73
CA HIS A 113 -27.34 -18.85 -4.67
C HIS A 113 -28.64 -19.10 -3.89
N LEU A 114 -29.54 -19.95 -4.40
CA LEU A 114 -30.77 -20.33 -3.72
C LEU A 114 -30.52 -21.52 -2.76
N GLU A 115 -29.76 -21.30 -1.68
CA GLU A 115 -29.37 -22.34 -0.71
C GLU A 115 -30.55 -23.12 -0.10
N ASN A 116 -31.76 -22.53 -0.09
CA ASN A 116 -32.96 -23.12 0.48
C ASN A 116 -34.01 -23.57 -0.57
N SER A 117 -33.68 -23.58 -1.87
CA SER A 117 -34.62 -24.01 -2.92
C SER A 117 -34.55 -25.52 -3.17
N PHE A 118 -35.72 -26.14 -3.37
CA PHE A 118 -35.80 -27.55 -3.76
C PHE A 118 -35.31 -27.78 -5.20
N ALA A 119 -35.32 -26.74 -6.04
CA ALA A 119 -34.73 -26.79 -7.37
C ALA A 119 -33.22 -27.11 -7.30
N LEU A 120 -32.49 -26.38 -6.46
CA LEU A 120 -31.06 -26.62 -6.24
C LEU A 120 -30.83 -27.97 -5.56
N TYR A 121 -31.66 -28.34 -4.57
CA TYR A 121 -31.56 -29.63 -3.89
C TYR A 121 -31.63 -30.81 -4.88
N TYR A 122 -32.64 -30.85 -5.76
CA TYR A 122 -32.78 -31.94 -6.74
C TYR A 122 -31.68 -31.93 -7.80
N LEU A 123 -31.17 -30.75 -8.16
CA LEU A 123 -30.02 -30.61 -9.05
C LEU A 123 -28.74 -31.21 -8.41
N MET A 124 -28.49 -30.91 -7.13
CA MET A 124 -27.32 -31.40 -6.39
C MET A 124 -27.41 -32.88 -6.02
N GLU A 125 -28.62 -33.41 -5.82
CA GLU A 125 -28.84 -34.84 -5.49
C GLU A 125 -28.31 -35.77 -6.61
N GLN A 126 -28.27 -35.28 -7.85
CA GLN A 126 -27.74 -36.00 -9.01
C GLN A 126 -26.21 -36.15 -8.99
N GLY A 127 -25.52 -35.56 -8.01
CA GLY A 127 -24.08 -35.75 -7.80
C GLY A 127 -23.17 -35.00 -8.77
N ILE A 128 -23.72 -34.03 -9.50
CA ILE A 128 -23.00 -33.23 -10.49
C ILE A 128 -22.35 -32.02 -9.81
N GLU A 129 -21.06 -31.81 -10.06
CA GLU A 129 -20.36 -30.63 -9.54
C GLU A 129 -20.75 -29.37 -10.34
N LYS A 130 -20.99 -28.25 -9.63
CA LYS A 130 -21.32 -26.94 -10.23
C LYS A 130 -20.38 -26.56 -11.38
N ALA A 131 -19.08 -26.75 -11.16
CA ALA A 131 -18.06 -26.36 -12.12
C ALA A 131 -18.13 -27.21 -13.40
N GLU A 132 -18.45 -28.49 -13.28
CA GLU A 132 -18.57 -29.43 -14.41
C GLU A 132 -19.79 -29.08 -15.27
N LEU A 133 -20.96 -28.88 -14.64
CA LEU A 133 -22.19 -28.51 -15.35
C LEU A 133 -22.06 -27.17 -16.09
N LEU A 134 -21.46 -26.15 -15.45
CA LEU A 134 -21.26 -24.85 -16.09
C LEU A 134 -20.23 -24.91 -17.24
N LEU A 135 -19.21 -25.77 -17.14
CA LEU A 135 -18.26 -25.97 -18.24
C LEU A 135 -18.95 -26.62 -19.44
N GLU A 136 -19.76 -27.65 -19.20
CA GLU A 136 -20.42 -28.38 -20.27
C GLU A 136 -21.52 -27.56 -20.95
N LEU A 137 -22.23 -26.71 -20.21
CA LEU A 137 -23.19 -25.76 -20.79
C LEU A 137 -22.51 -24.75 -21.73
N ILE A 138 -21.29 -24.31 -21.41
CA ILE A 138 -20.49 -23.45 -22.28
C ILE A 138 -20.04 -24.20 -23.55
N GLU A 139 -19.59 -25.44 -23.40
CA GLU A 139 -19.17 -26.26 -24.56
C GLU A 139 -20.35 -26.62 -25.47
N SER A 140 -21.52 -26.89 -24.89
CA SER A 140 -22.77 -27.14 -25.61
C SER A 140 -23.28 -25.87 -26.30
N GLY A 141 -23.22 -24.70 -25.67
CA GLY A 141 -23.62 -23.42 -26.28
C GLY A 141 -22.88 -23.10 -27.58
N GLU A 142 -21.56 -23.36 -27.65
CA GLU A 142 -20.77 -23.17 -28.88
C GLU A 142 -21.16 -24.14 -30.01
N LYS A 143 -21.75 -25.31 -29.70
CA LYS A 143 -22.26 -26.26 -30.71
C LYS A 143 -23.61 -25.82 -31.28
N TRP A 144 -24.47 -25.23 -30.45
CA TRP A 144 -25.85 -24.88 -30.79
C TRP A 144 -26.01 -23.46 -31.38
N GLU A 145 -24.98 -22.60 -31.29
CA GLU A 145 -24.93 -21.28 -31.98
C GLU A 145 -25.09 -21.36 -33.53
N GLY A 146 -25.02 -22.55 -34.14
CA GLY A 146 -25.04 -22.75 -35.60
C GLY A 146 -26.25 -23.51 -36.19
N GLU A 147 -27.22 -23.98 -35.39
CA GLU A 147 -28.32 -24.85 -35.87
C GLU A 147 -29.74 -24.27 -35.75
N TYR A 148 -29.91 -23.04 -35.25
CA TYR A 148 -31.23 -22.38 -35.14
C TYR A 148 -31.50 -21.42 -36.31
N GLU A 149 -31.65 -21.94 -37.53
CA GLU A 149 -32.37 -21.24 -38.60
C GLU A 149 -33.71 -21.96 -38.88
N GLU A 150 -34.80 -21.18 -38.83
CA GLU A 150 -36.21 -21.51 -39.12
C GLU A 150 -37.00 -22.34 -38.08
N TYR A 151 -37.66 -21.65 -37.15
CA TYR A 151 -39.01 -22.02 -36.70
C TYR A 151 -39.92 -20.79 -36.67
N GLU A 152 -41.03 -20.84 -37.41
CA GLU A 152 -42.07 -19.80 -37.44
C GLU A 152 -42.74 -19.70 -36.05
N VAL A 153 -42.62 -18.54 -35.41
CA VAL A 153 -43.42 -18.16 -34.25
C VAL A 153 -44.86 -17.98 -34.72
N HIS A 154 -45.74 -18.92 -34.37
CA HIS A 154 -47.17 -18.72 -34.54
C HIS A 154 -47.64 -17.58 -33.64
N GLU A 155 -48.11 -16.49 -34.26
CA GLU A 155 -48.79 -15.37 -33.62
C GLU A 155 -49.90 -15.86 -32.68
N GLY A 156 -49.73 -15.59 -31.38
CA GLY A 156 -50.73 -15.90 -30.37
C GLY A 156 -50.38 -15.30 -29.01
N GLY A 157 -50.80 -14.04 -28.80
CA GLY A 157 -50.88 -13.41 -27.48
C GLY A 157 -49.71 -12.47 -27.15
N ASP A 158 -49.87 -11.23 -27.57
CA ASP A 158 -49.08 -10.06 -27.21
C ASP A 158 -49.09 -9.83 -25.69
N ASN A 159 -48.01 -10.23 -24.99
CA ASN A 159 -47.79 -9.89 -23.57
C ASN A 159 -46.33 -9.53 -23.25
N SER A 160 -45.46 -9.34 -24.26
CA SER A 160 -44.05 -9.00 -24.02
C SER A 160 -43.85 -7.59 -23.44
N GLU A 161 -44.71 -6.63 -23.82
CA GLU A 161 -44.64 -5.25 -23.34
C GLU A 161 -45.08 -5.09 -21.86
N GLU A 162 -46.05 -5.88 -21.37
CA GLU A 162 -46.50 -5.82 -19.97
C GLU A 162 -45.41 -6.27 -18.98
N TRP A 163 -44.51 -7.16 -19.40
CA TRP A 163 -43.43 -7.66 -18.56
C TRP A 163 -42.22 -6.72 -18.53
N GLU A 164 -41.87 -6.08 -19.65
CA GLU A 164 -40.88 -4.98 -19.63
C GLU A 164 -41.32 -3.87 -18.66
N GLU A 165 -42.62 -3.58 -18.61
CA GLU A 165 -43.22 -2.60 -17.69
C GLU A 165 -43.19 -3.07 -16.22
N TYR A 166 -43.42 -4.36 -15.95
CA TYR A 166 -43.28 -4.97 -14.62
C TYR A 166 -41.82 -4.91 -14.12
N TYR A 167 -40.85 -5.29 -14.94
CA TYR A 167 -39.42 -5.21 -14.62
C TYR A 167 -38.96 -3.76 -14.38
N ALA A 168 -39.42 -2.81 -15.20
CA ALA A 168 -39.10 -1.39 -15.01
C ALA A 168 -39.66 -0.84 -13.69
N ARG A 169 -40.84 -1.31 -13.27
CA ARG A 169 -41.54 -0.84 -12.07
C ARG A 169 -40.93 -1.37 -10.77
N GLU A 170 -40.54 -2.64 -10.71
CA GLU A 170 -39.81 -3.20 -9.56
C GLU A 170 -38.41 -2.56 -9.43
N TYR A 171 -37.72 -2.32 -10.55
CA TYR A 171 -36.44 -1.60 -10.58
C TYR A 171 -36.52 -0.20 -9.95
N GLU A 172 -37.56 0.58 -10.23
CA GLU A 172 -37.76 1.89 -9.59
C GLU A 172 -38.06 1.79 -8.10
N LEU A 173 -38.83 0.78 -7.66
CA LEU A 173 -39.18 0.58 -6.25
C LEU A 173 -37.97 0.21 -5.40
N GLU A 174 -37.08 -0.62 -5.94
CA GLU A 174 -35.91 -1.13 -5.25
C GLU A 174 -34.77 -0.10 -5.20
N LYS A 175 -34.56 0.64 -6.30
CA LYS A 175 -33.67 1.79 -6.34
C LYS A 175 -34.08 2.89 -5.36
N ARG A 176 -35.39 3.12 -5.18
CA ARG A 176 -35.92 4.05 -4.18
C ARG A 176 -35.67 3.57 -2.75
N ARG A 177 -35.66 2.25 -2.54
CA ARG A 177 -35.35 1.59 -1.25
C ARG A 177 -33.86 1.71 -0.91
N GLU A 178 -32.97 1.62 -1.90
CA GLU A 178 -31.54 1.85 -1.76
C GLU A 178 -31.17 3.33 -1.55
N GLU A 179 -31.84 4.25 -2.27
CA GLU A 179 -31.63 5.70 -2.12
C GLU A 179 -32.10 6.21 -0.75
N LEU A 180 -33.16 5.63 -0.17
CA LEU A 180 -33.60 5.90 1.20
C LEU A 180 -32.61 5.40 2.27
N MET A 181 -31.80 4.39 1.95
CA MET A 181 -30.78 3.83 2.85
C MET A 181 -29.41 4.53 2.72
N ARG A 182 -29.21 5.34 1.67
CA ARG A 182 -27.96 6.08 1.37
C ARG A 182 -28.14 7.61 1.49
N GLY A 183 -28.70 8.08 2.60
CA GLY A 183 -28.69 9.50 2.93
C GLY A 183 -27.33 9.99 3.43
N GLY A 184 -26.50 10.56 2.56
CA GLY A 184 -25.45 11.51 2.96
C GLY A 184 -24.20 11.62 2.08
N GLY A 185 -24.16 12.61 1.17
CA GLY A 185 -22.90 13.15 0.65
C GLY A 185 -22.88 13.50 -0.85
N LYS A 186 -23.18 14.78 -1.18
CA LYS A 186 -23.02 15.39 -2.51
C LYS A 186 -21.56 15.41 -2.98
N ARG A 187 -21.33 15.20 -4.29
CA ARG A 187 -20.42 16.01 -5.13
C ARG A 187 -20.78 15.89 -6.63
N THR A 188 -20.95 17.07 -7.24
CA THR A 188 -20.98 17.44 -8.67
C THR A 188 -19.60 17.17 -9.31
N GLU A 189 -19.32 17.04 -10.61
CA GLU A 189 -19.74 17.58 -11.93
C GLU A 189 -19.33 16.49 -12.98
N GLY A 190 -19.66 16.46 -14.28
CA GLY A 190 -20.22 17.39 -15.24
C GLY A 190 -20.30 16.71 -16.63
N LYS A 191 -21.17 17.24 -17.49
CA LYS A 191 -21.48 16.82 -18.87
C LYS A 191 -20.30 17.00 -19.84
N ASN A 192 -20.24 16.15 -20.87
CA ASN A 192 -20.05 16.56 -22.27
C ASN A 192 -20.66 15.53 -23.23
N ASP A 193 -21.46 16.04 -24.16
CA ASP A 193 -22.19 15.37 -25.23
C ASP A 193 -21.32 15.15 -26.49
N ASP A 194 -21.76 14.16 -27.26
CA ASP A 194 -21.83 14.04 -28.73
C ASP A 194 -20.59 14.10 -29.64
N GLY A 195 -20.44 13.01 -30.40
CA GLY A 195 -20.77 13.06 -31.83
C GLY A 195 -19.59 12.90 -32.80
N GLY A 196 -19.62 11.81 -33.59
CA GLY A 196 -18.81 11.70 -34.82
C GLY A 196 -18.53 10.28 -35.28
N GLU A 197 -19.54 9.61 -35.85
CA GLU A 197 -19.35 8.48 -36.77
C GLU A 197 -18.88 8.99 -38.13
N GLU A 198 -17.79 8.43 -38.66
CA GLU A 198 -17.52 8.40 -40.10
C GLU A 198 -17.01 7.00 -40.48
N ASP A 199 -17.75 6.33 -41.35
CA ASP A 199 -17.42 5.07 -42.01
C ASP A 199 -16.29 5.24 -43.04
N ILE A 200 -15.32 4.30 -43.08
CA ILE A 200 -14.54 3.99 -44.29
C ILE A 200 -14.28 2.46 -44.36
N PRO A 201 -14.48 1.80 -45.51
CA PRO A 201 -14.70 0.36 -45.61
C PRO A 201 -13.40 -0.41 -45.87
N PHE A 202 -13.30 -1.66 -45.39
CA PHE A 202 -12.25 -2.56 -45.86
C PHE A 202 -12.74 -4.00 -46.01
N GLY A 203 -13.04 -4.37 -47.25
CA GLY A 203 -12.76 -5.72 -47.73
C GLY A 203 -11.25 -5.82 -48.00
N SER A 204 -10.55 -6.61 -47.19
CA SER A 204 -9.30 -7.24 -47.60
C SER A 204 -9.10 -8.54 -46.82
N THR A 205 -8.84 -9.59 -47.58
CA THR A 205 -8.51 -10.95 -47.16
C THR A 205 -7.32 -11.02 -46.20
N GLU A 206 -7.57 -11.11 -44.90
CA GLU A 206 -6.55 -11.46 -43.91
C GLU A 206 -6.53 -12.97 -43.64
N LYS A 207 -5.34 -13.58 -43.82
CA LYS A 207 -5.00 -14.89 -43.28
C LYS A 207 -5.34 -14.90 -41.78
N LYS A 208 -6.15 -15.86 -41.32
CA LYS A 208 -6.45 -16.11 -39.89
C LYS A 208 -5.19 -15.91 -39.03
N ARG A 209 -5.11 -14.80 -38.29
CA ARG A 209 -4.12 -14.60 -37.22
C ARG A 209 -4.30 -15.74 -36.21
N GLU A 210 -3.22 -16.45 -35.90
CA GLU A 210 -3.27 -17.50 -34.89
C GLU A 210 -3.48 -16.87 -33.51
N LYS A 211 -4.64 -17.11 -32.89
CA LYS A 211 -5.11 -16.49 -31.62
C LYS A 211 -4.11 -16.57 -30.44
N TRP A 212 -3.14 -17.48 -30.46
CA TRP A 212 -2.16 -17.59 -29.38
C TRP A 212 -1.10 -16.48 -29.38
N ARG A 213 -0.87 -15.84 -30.53
CA ARG A 213 0.12 -14.76 -30.67
C ARG A 213 -0.27 -13.48 -29.92
N ASP A 214 -1.55 -13.32 -29.58
CA ASP A 214 -2.05 -12.17 -28.83
C ASP A 214 -1.58 -12.17 -27.37
N TYR A 215 -1.13 -13.32 -26.85
CA TYR A 215 -0.68 -13.49 -25.45
C TYR A 215 0.84 -13.57 -25.28
N VAL A 216 1.60 -13.38 -26.37
CA VAL A 216 3.06 -13.45 -26.35
C VAL A 216 3.69 -12.31 -27.13
N THR A 217 4.75 -11.75 -26.58
CA THR A 217 5.56 -10.74 -27.26
C THR A 217 6.91 -11.35 -27.65
N CYS A 218 7.27 -11.29 -28.94
CA CYS A 218 8.61 -11.70 -29.37
C CYS A 218 9.63 -10.61 -29.03
N LEU A 219 10.56 -10.90 -28.12
CA LEU A 219 11.56 -9.91 -27.68
C LEU A 219 12.54 -9.54 -28.79
N ASN A 220 12.78 -10.45 -29.74
CA ASN A 220 13.63 -10.19 -30.91
C ASN A 220 13.05 -9.09 -31.82
N ASP A 221 11.73 -8.96 -31.90
CA ASP A 221 11.06 -7.97 -32.77
C ASP A 221 11.03 -6.56 -32.14
N SER A 222 11.26 -6.48 -30.82
CA SER A 222 11.14 -5.25 -30.03
C SER A 222 12.49 -4.66 -29.61
N LEU A 223 13.55 -4.82 -30.42
CA LEU A 223 14.92 -4.40 -30.06
C LEU A 223 15.25 -2.92 -30.37
N SER A 224 14.40 -2.20 -31.11
CA SER A 224 14.69 -0.83 -31.59
C SER A 224 14.85 0.20 -30.48
N ASP A 225 14.09 0.04 -29.39
CA ASP A 225 14.03 0.99 -28.27
C ASP A 225 14.69 0.45 -26.99
N VAL A 226 15.34 -0.71 -27.08
CA VAL A 226 15.91 -1.40 -25.94
C VAL A 226 17.35 -0.99 -25.70
N SER A 227 17.63 -0.69 -24.45
CA SER A 227 18.95 -0.27 -24.00
C SER A 227 19.98 -1.40 -24.07
N PRO A 228 21.25 -1.10 -24.37
CA PRO A 228 22.30 -2.12 -24.39
C PRO A 228 22.51 -2.72 -22.99
N LEU A 229 22.76 -4.03 -22.95
CA LEU A 229 23.21 -4.69 -21.72
C LEU A 229 24.64 -4.24 -21.39
N ILE A 230 24.88 -3.82 -20.16
CA ILE A 230 26.17 -3.31 -19.68
C ILE A 230 26.48 -3.97 -18.35
N GLY A 231 27.67 -4.58 -18.21
CA GLY A 231 28.17 -5.12 -16.94
C GLY A 231 27.64 -6.50 -16.55
N ARG A 232 26.80 -7.12 -17.39
CA ARG A 232 26.16 -8.43 -17.13
C ARG A 232 26.60 -9.51 -18.12
N GLU A 233 27.83 -9.39 -18.62
CA GLU A 233 28.37 -10.29 -19.64
C GLU A 233 28.51 -11.73 -19.10
N ASP A 234 28.95 -11.90 -17.84
CA ASP A 234 29.15 -13.21 -17.21
C ASP A 234 27.81 -13.94 -16.98
N GLU A 235 26.77 -13.23 -16.49
CA GLU A 235 25.44 -13.81 -16.29
C GLU A 235 24.77 -14.14 -17.62
N LEU A 236 24.98 -13.33 -18.66
CA LEU A 236 24.51 -13.60 -20.01
C LEU A 236 25.21 -14.83 -20.61
N GLU A 237 26.54 -14.93 -20.49
CA GLU A 237 27.31 -16.10 -20.92
C GLU A 237 26.83 -17.36 -20.19
N ARG A 238 26.62 -17.26 -18.87
CA ARG A 238 26.07 -18.36 -18.07
C ARG A 238 24.66 -18.77 -18.53
N THR A 239 23.81 -17.81 -18.88
CA THR A 239 22.47 -18.06 -19.42
C THR A 239 22.55 -18.85 -20.73
N MET A 240 23.43 -18.43 -21.67
CA MET A 240 23.67 -19.17 -22.91
C MET A 240 24.23 -20.57 -22.66
N GLN A 241 25.20 -20.70 -21.74
CA GLN A 241 25.79 -21.98 -21.37
C GLN A 241 24.71 -22.97 -20.90
N ILE A 242 23.78 -22.51 -20.07
CA ILE A 242 22.69 -23.35 -19.56
C ILE A 242 21.72 -23.74 -20.67
N LEU A 243 21.31 -22.81 -21.53
CA LEU A 243 20.42 -23.10 -22.66
C LEU A 243 20.99 -24.14 -23.65
N CYS A 244 22.32 -24.20 -23.77
CA CYS A 244 23.03 -25.18 -24.59
C CYS A 244 23.14 -26.58 -23.96
N ARG A 245 22.74 -26.78 -22.69
CA ARG A 245 22.82 -28.09 -22.04
C ARG A 245 21.77 -29.06 -22.59
N ARG A 246 22.07 -30.36 -22.47
CA ARG A 246 21.12 -31.44 -22.77
C ARG A 246 20.08 -31.63 -21.65
N GLU A 247 20.49 -31.50 -20.40
CA GLU A 247 19.63 -31.59 -19.22
C GLU A 247 19.83 -30.36 -18.34
N LYS A 248 18.77 -29.98 -17.60
CA LYS A 248 18.73 -28.74 -16.81
C LYS A 248 19.10 -27.52 -17.65
N ASN A 249 18.41 -27.40 -18.78
CA ASN A 249 18.68 -26.45 -19.85
C ASN A 249 17.82 -25.18 -19.76
N ASN A 250 17.14 -24.97 -18.64
CA ASN A 250 16.31 -23.80 -18.39
C ASN A 250 17.00 -22.93 -17.33
N PRO A 251 17.55 -21.75 -17.68
CA PRO A 251 18.09 -20.83 -16.69
C PRO A 251 16.97 -20.20 -15.85
N LEU A 252 17.25 -20.00 -14.56
CA LEU A 252 16.40 -19.27 -13.63
C LEU A 252 17.21 -18.12 -13.01
N HIS A 253 16.90 -16.90 -13.41
CA HIS A 253 17.48 -15.68 -12.85
C HIS A 253 16.84 -15.38 -11.49
N ILE A 254 17.65 -15.39 -10.44
CA ILE A 254 17.22 -15.12 -9.06
C ILE A 254 17.93 -13.85 -8.59
N GLY A 255 17.17 -12.83 -8.25
CA GLY A 255 17.69 -11.55 -7.80
C GLY A 255 16.59 -10.63 -7.29
N GLU A 256 16.93 -9.59 -6.56
CA GLU A 256 15.95 -8.62 -6.06
C GLU A 256 15.26 -7.85 -7.21
N PRO A 257 14.06 -7.28 -7.00
CA PRO A 257 13.43 -6.42 -8.01
C PRO A 257 14.33 -5.24 -8.40
N GLY A 258 14.37 -4.90 -9.69
CA GLY A 258 15.13 -3.74 -10.20
C GLY A 258 16.60 -3.99 -10.51
N VAL A 259 17.19 -5.16 -10.19
CA VAL A 259 18.63 -5.44 -10.45
C VAL A 259 18.98 -5.68 -11.93
N GLY A 260 17.97 -5.76 -12.81
CA GLY A 260 18.15 -5.92 -14.26
C GLY A 260 17.96 -7.34 -14.80
N LYS A 261 17.14 -8.19 -14.17
CA LYS A 261 16.85 -9.58 -14.65
C LYS A 261 16.33 -9.60 -16.10
N THR A 262 15.32 -8.77 -16.39
CA THR A 262 14.74 -8.64 -17.74
C THR A 262 15.75 -8.10 -18.77
N ALA A 263 16.70 -7.26 -18.34
CA ALA A 263 17.72 -6.72 -19.23
C ALA A 263 18.61 -7.83 -19.81
N ILE A 264 18.87 -8.91 -19.06
CA ILE A 264 19.64 -10.07 -19.54
C ILE A 264 18.90 -10.79 -20.67
N ALA A 265 17.57 -10.94 -20.57
CA ALA A 265 16.75 -11.55 -21.62
C ALA A 265 16.78 -10.74 -22.92
N TYR A 266 16.66 -9.41 -22.81
CA TYR A 266 16.83 -8.51 -23.95
C TYR A 266 18.24 -8.51 -24.53
N GLY A 267 19.27 -8.60 -23.69
CA GLY A 267 20.66 -8.76 -24.11
C GLY A 267 20.86 -10.03 -24.93
N LEU A 268 20.25 -11.14 -24.52
CA LEU A 268 20.25 -12.39 -25.28
C LEU A 268 19.50 -12.26 -26.60
N ALA A 269 18.31 -11.67 -26.61
CA ALA A 269 17.53 -11.43 -27.84
C ALA A 269 18.35 -10.64 -28.88
N ARG A 270 19.10 -9.64 -28.42
CA ARG A 270 20.01 -8.87 -29.28
C ARG A 270 21.17 -9.71 -29.85
N LEU A 271 21.81 -10.55 -29.03
CA LEU A 271 22.88 -11.42 -29.54
C LEU A 271 22.35 -12.48 -30.53
N LEU A 272 21.12 -12.95 -30.33
CA LEU A 272 20.45 -13.87 -31.27
C LEU A 272 20.25 -13.20 -32.63
N GLU A 273 19.78 -11.95 -32.65
CA GLU A 273 19.57 -11.17 -33.88
C GLU A 273 20.89 -10.79 -34.57
N GLU A 274 21.92 -10.46 -33.79
CA GLU A 274 23.26 -10.18 -34.30
C GLU A 274 24.06 -11.46 -34.69
N GLU A 275 23.46 -12.65 -34.58
CA GLU A 275 24.07 -13.98 -34.76
C GLU A 275 25.36 -14.23 -33.94
N LYS A 276 25.56 -13.50 -32.85
CA LYS A 276 26.72 -13.61 -31.94
C LYS A 276 26.51 -14.64 -30.83
N VAL A 277 25.76 -15.69 -31.12
CA VAL A 277 25.47 -16.80 -30.19
C VAL A 277 26.14 -18.10 -30.66
N PRO A 278 26.35 -19.08 -29.75
CA PRO A 278 26.76 -20.42 -30.12
C PRO A 278 25.85 -21.05 -31.18
N GLU A 279 26.39 -21.92 -32.05
CA GLU A 279 25.62 -22.57 -33.14
C GLU A 279 24.35 -23.28 -32.65
N ALA A 280 24.38 -23.85 -31.45
CA ALA A 280 23.22 -24.51 -30.85
C ALA A 280 22.02 -23.57 -30.61
N LEU A 281 22.26 -22.25 -30.49
CA LEU A 281 21.25 -21.22 -30.25
C LEU A 281 20.89 -20.42 -31.51
N LYS A 282 21.63 -20.57 -32.62
CA LYS A 282 21.29 -19.88 -33.88
C LYS A 282 19.88 -20.25 -34.34
N GLY A 283 19.14 -19.24 -34.79
CA GLY A 283 17.74 -19.36 -35.21
C GLY A 283 16.72 -19.41 -34.06
N ALA A 284 17.16 -19.42 -32.79
CA ALA A 284 16.24 -19.37 -31.66
C ALA A 284 15.64 -17.96 -31.49
N ARG A 285 14.37 -17.91 -31.08
CA ARG A 285 13.64 -16.67 -30.78
C ARG A 285 13.10 -16.69 -29.36
N ILE A 286 13.08 -15.52 -28.72
CA ILE A 286 12.61 -15.36 -27.35
C ILE A 286 11.19 -14.79 -27.35
N TYR A 287 10.29 -15.44 -26.64
CA TYR A 287 8.88 -15.08 -26.49
C TYR A 287 8.59 -14.80 -25.01
N SER A 288 8.27 -13.56 -24.68
CA SER A 288 7.81 -13.18 -23.34
C SER A 288 6.32 -13.46 -23.22
N LEU A 289 5.94 -14.16 -22.16
CA LEU A 289 4.55 -14.47 -21.84
C LEU A 289 3.90 -13.27 -21.12
N ASP A 290 2.74 -12.81 -21.60
CA ASP A 290 1.95 -11.81 -20.88
C ASP A 290 0.89 -12.49 -20.03
N LEU A 291 1.20 -12.69 -18.75
CA LEU A 291 0.26 -13.27 -17.79
C LEU A 291 -0.95 -12.35 -17.55
N GLY A 292 -0.79 -11.03 -17.66
CA GLY A 292 -1.86 -10.07 -17.48
C GLY A 292 -2.91 -10.20 -18.58
N ALA A 293 -2.48 -10.26 -19.85
CA ALA A 293 -3.37 -10.52 -20.98
C ALA A 293 -4.05 -11.90 -20.90
N MET A 294 -3.38 -12.89 -20.32
CA MET A 294 -3.97 -14.22 -20.12
C MET A 294 -5.07 -14.24 -19.06
N ILE A 295 -4.93 -13.45 -17.99
CA ILE A 295 -5.92 -13.33 -16.90
C ILE A 295 -7.03 -12.33 -17.29
N ALA A 296 -6.72 -11.33 -18.11
CA ALA A 296 -7.70 -10.34 -18.54
C ALA A 296 -8.87 -11.03 -19.28
N GLY A 297 -10.08 -10.84 -18.76
CA GLY A 297 -11.29 -11.44 -19.32
C GLY A 297 -11.36 -12.96 -19.19
N THR A 298 -10.66 -13.58 -18.22
CA THR A 298 -10.98 -14.96 -17.80
C THR A 298 -11.95 -14.94 -16.63
N GLN A 299 -13.04 -15.69 -16.72
CA GLN A 299 -14.05 -15.85 -15.66
C GLN A 299 -13.64 -16.95 -14.65
N TYR A 300 -12.90 -17.95 -15.12
CA TYR A 300 -12.53 -19.13 -14.34
C TYR A 300 -11.07 -19.52 -14.55
N ARG A 301 -10.49 -20.19 -13.54
CA ARG A 301 -9.13 -20.74 -13.60
C ARG A 301 -8.91 -21.66 -14.82
N GLY A 302 -9.92 -22.44 -15.21
CA GLY A 302 -9.84 -23.35 -16.36
C GLY A 302 -9.60 -22.63 -17.70
N GLU A 303 -10.15 -21.44 -17.89
CA GLU A 303 -9.95 -20.65 -19.11
C GLU A 303 -8.51 -20.15 -19.24
N PHE A 304 -7.93 -19.69 -18.14
CA PHE A 304 -6.51 -19.34 -18.08
C PHE A 304 -5.64 -20.55 -18.44
N GLU A 305 -5.93 -21.72 -17.87
CA GLU A 305 -5.21 -22.96 -18.18
C GLU A 305 -5.35 -23.36 -19.66
N LYS A 306 -6.53 -23.18 -20.26
CA LYS A 306 -6.79 -23.41 -21.71
C LYS A 306 -5.99 -22.44 -22.58
N ARG A 307 -5.95 -21.14 -22.24
CA ARG A 307 -5.15 -20.11 -22.93
C ARG A 307 -3.65 -20.43 -22.85
N LEU A 308 -3.14 -20.75 -21.66
CA LEU A 308 -1.74 -21.12 -21.47
C LEU A 308 -1.37 -22.37 -22.26
N LYS A 309 -2.23 -23.39 -22.26
CA LYS A 309 -2.02 -24.63 -23.04
C LYS A 309 -2.01 -24.34 -24.54
N SER A 310 -2.91 -23.49 -25.03
CA SER A 310 -2.96 -23.06 -26.43
C SER A 310 -1.67 -22.36 -26.86
N VAL A 311 -1.16 -21.46 -26.01
CA VAL A 311 0.10 -20.74 -26.25
C VAL A 311 1.30 -21.65 -26.28
N LEU A 312 1.44 -22.56 -25.31
CA LEU A 312 2.55 -23.50 -25.28
C LEU A 312 2.53 -24.47 -26.48
N ALA A 313 1.34 -24.94 -26.89
CA ALA A 313 1.19 -25.79 -28.07
C ALA A 313 1.48 -25.04 -29.38
N GLY A 314 1.15 -23.75 -29.46
CA GLY A 314 1.52 -22.89 -30.58
C GLY A 314 3.03 -22.68 -30.67
N LEU A 315 3.66 -22.33 -29.55
CA LEU A 315 5.10 -22.13 -29.45
C LEU A 315 5.90 -23.40 -29.76
N GLU A 316 5.39 -24.60 -29.44
CA GLU A 316 6.05 -25.87 -29.78
C GLU A 316 6.28 -26.06 -31.30
N ARG A 317 5.51 -25.36 -32.14
CA ARG A 317 5.62 -25.41 -33.61
C ARG A 317 6.66 -24.43 -34.18
N GLU A 318 7.10 -23.45 -33.39
CA GLU A 318 8.13 -22.49 -33.79
C GLU A 318 9.53 -23.14 -33.78
N GLU A 319 10.47 -22.57 -34.53
CA GLU A 319 11.84 -23.08 -34.59
C GLU A 319 12.63 -22.64 -33.34
N LYS A 320 13.06 -23.62 -32.52
CA LYS A 320 13.84 -23.41 -31.28
C LYS A 320 13.27 -22.30 -30.37
N PRO A 321 12.02 -22.41 -29.90
CA PRO A 321 11.38 -21.40 -29.08
C PRO A 321 12.02 -21.32 -27.68
N ILE A 322 12.32 -20.11 -27.24
CA ILE A 322 12.72 -19.80 -25.87
C ILE A 322 11.61 -18.96 -25.23
N VAL A 323 11.00 -19.45 -24.16
CA VAL A 323 9.95 -18.73 -23.43
C VAL A 323 10.57 -17.98 -22.25
N TYR A 324 10.41 -16.67 -22.20
CA TYR A 324 10.74 -15.84 -21.05
C TYR A 324 9.51 -15.71 -20.15
N LEU A 325 9.66 -16.10 -18.89
CA LEU A 325 8.64 -15.99 -17.85
C LEU A 325 9.16 -15.01 -16.80
N ASP A 326 8.65 -13.77 -16.86
CA ASP A 326 8.84 -12.86 -15.74
C ASP A 326 8.00 -13.32 -14.55
N GLU A 327 8.51 -13.11 -13.35
CA GLU A 327 7.85 -13.52 -12.11
C GLU A 327 7.31 -14.97 -12.14
N ILE A 328 8.17 -15.93 -12.50
CA ILE A 328 7.77 -17.34 -12.71
C ILE A 328 7.04 -17.97 -11.51
N HIS A 329 7.22 -17.42 -10.30
CA HIS A 329 6.52 -17.87 -9.10
C HIS A 329 5.00 -17.68 -9.18
N ASN A 330 4.50 -16.74 -9.98
CA ASN A 330 3.06 -16.52 -10.22
C ASN A 330 2.39 -17.74 -10.88
N ILE A 331 3.16 -18.54 -11.62
CA ILE A 331 2.69 -19.77 -12.28
C ILE A 331 2.92 -21.01 -11.37
N VAL A 332 3.80 -20.89 -10.38
CA VAL A 332 4.31 -21.98 -9.53
C VAL A 332 3.75 -21.90 -8.09
N GLY A 333 2.69 -21.11 -7.88
CA GLY A 333 2.08 -20.81 -6.59
C GLY A 333 1.38 -22.00 -5.94
N ALA A 334 2.17 -22.84 -5.27
CA ALA A 334 1.82 -24.05 -4.54
C ALA A 334 0.50 -24.00 -3.73
N GLY A 335 -0.54 -24.70 -4.20
CA GLY A 335 -1.63 -25.25 -3.38
C GLY A 335 -2.17 -24.38 -2.24
N ALA A 336 -2.39 -23.08 -2.46
CA ALA A 336 -2.85 -22.18 -1.42
C ALA A 336 -4.38 -22.26 -1.29
N VAL A 337 -4.82 -22.56 -0.08
CA VAL A 337 -6.21 -22.56 0.40
C VAL A 337 -6.72 -21.10 0.55
N GLY A 338 -6.42 -20.23 -0.42
CA GLY A 338 -6.77 -18.81 -0.42
C GLY A 338 -6.78 -18.24 -1.83
N GLU A 339 -7.71 -17.30 -2.07
CA GLU A 339 -8.22 -16.80 -3.37
C GLU A 339 -7.21 -16.16 -4.35
N GLY A 340 -5.88 -16.32 -4.19
CA GLY A 340 -4.90 -15.42 -4.82
C GLY A 340 -3.82 -16.00 -5.75
N SER A 341 -3.53 -17.31 -5.79
CA SER A 341 -2.39 -17.83 -6.58
C SER A 341 -2.75 -18.99 -7.51
N PHE A 342 -2.49 -18.82 -8.81
CA PHE A 342 -2.70 -19.83 -9.85
C PHE A 342 -1.56 -20.87 -9.88
N ASP A 343 -1.83 -22.12 -9.51
CA ASP A 343 -0.84 -23.21 -9.65
C ASP A 343 -0.96 -23.88 -11.04
N ALA A 344 -0.31 -23.29 -12.03
CA ALA A 344 -0.20 -23.83 -13.39
C ALA A 344 1.11 -24.61 -13.61
N SER A 345 1.84 -24.92 -12.54
CA SER A 345 3.12 -25.66 -12.62
C SER A 345 2.98 -27.03 -13.28
N ASN A 346 1.81 -27.67 -13.15
CA ASN A 346 1.51 -28.95 -13.79
C ASN A 346 1.46 -28.85 -15.32
N LEU A 347 1.04 -27.71 -15.86
CA LEU A 347 0.94 -27.49 -17.32
C LEU A 347 2.31 -27.32 -17.96
N LEU A 348 3.31 -26.81 -17.23
CA LEU A 348 4.68 -26.65 -17.73
C LEU A 348 5.47 -27.96 -17.75
N LYS A 349 5.16 -28.92 -16.86
CA LYS A 349 5.94 -30.16 -16.69
C LYS A 349 6.10 -30.97 -17.99
N PRO A 350 5.07 -31.19 -18.82
CA PRO A 350 5.21 -31.93 -20.08
C PRO A 350 6.22 -31.26 -21.03
N TYR A 351 6.12 -29.94 -21.21
CA TYR A 351 7.00 -29.19 -22.10
C TYR A 351 8.44 -29.13 -21.58
N LEU A 352 8.63 -28.97 -20.28
CA LEU A 352 9.94 -29.03 -19.61
C LEU A 352 10.57 -30.43 -19.70
N ALA A 353 9.77 -31.50 -19.76
CA ALA A 353 10.26 -32.87 -19.90
C ALA A 353 10.58 -33.22 -21.36
N ALA A 354 9.76 -32.76 -22.31
CA ALA A 354 9.97 -32.97 -23.74
C ALA A 354 11.19 -32.21 -24.27
N GLY A 355 11.49 -31.04 -23.70
CA GLY A 355 12.68 -30.25 -24.03
C GLY A 355 12.65 -29.58 -25.40
N ARG A 356 11.50 -29.59 -26.09
CA ARG A 356 11.29 -28.87 -27.36
C ARG A 356 11.18 -27.36 -27.15
N ILE A 357 10.66 -26.95 -26.00
CA ILE A 357 10.61 -25.54 -25.56
C ILE A 357 11.66 -25.35 -24.47
N ARG A 358 12.47 -24.30 -24.61
CA ARG A 358 13.39 -23.85 -23.55
C ARG A 358 12.76 -22.70 -22.78
N PHE A 359 13.06 -22.59 -21.50
CA PHE A 359 12.50 -21.56 -20.62
C PHE A 359 13.61 -20.75 -19.96
N ILE A 360 13.41 -19.44 -19.88
CA ILE A 360 14.16 -18.52 -19.02
C ILE A 360 13.15 -17.99 -17.99
N GLY A 361 13.36 -18.29 -16.72
CA GLY A 361 12.52 -17.76 -15.64
C GLY A 361 13.22 -16.64 -14.90
N ALA A 362 12.48 -15.66 -14.41
CA ALA A 362 12.95 -14.66 -13.47
C ALA A 362 12.12 -14.69 -12.17
N THR A 363 12.76 -14.59 -11.01
CA THR A 363 12.08 -14.55 -9.70
C THR A 363 12.93 -13.82 -8.66
N THR A 364 12.37 -13.52 -7.49
CA THR A 364 13.13 -13.01 -6.33
C THR A 364 13.64 -14.13 -5.43
N HIS A 365 14.60 -13.82 -4.55
CA HIS A 365 15.09 -14.78 -3.56
C HIS A 365 13.98 -15.26 -2.61
N GLU A 366 13.10 -14.34 -2.23
CA GLU A 366 12.00 -14.60 -1.31
C GLU A 366 10.98 -15.57 -1.93
N GLU A 367 10.53 -15.29 -3.14
CA GLU A 367 9.56 -16.13 -3.86
C GLU A 367 10.14 -17.49 -4.25
N TYR A 368 11.43 -17.53 -4.60
CA TYR A 368 12.12 -18.79 -4.87
C TYR A 368 12.02 -19.74 -3.68
N LYS A 369 12.35 -19.27 -2.46
CA LYS A 369 12.27 -20.07 -1.24
C LYS A 369 10.82 -20.42 -0.87
N LYS A 370 9.90 -19.48 -1.02
CA LYS A 370 8.49 -19.67 -0.64
C LYS A 370 7.74 -20.66 -1.53
N HIS A 371 7.94 -20.58 -2.85
CA HIS A 371 7.13 -21.30 -3.83
C HIS A 371 7.93 -22.28 -4.69
N PHE A 372 9.05 -21.84 -5.27
CA PHE A 372 9.76 -22.62 -6.29
C PHE A 372 10.57 -23.80 -5.71
N GLU A 373 11.27 -23.59 -4.59
CA GLU A 373 12.12 -24.59 -3.93
C GLU A 373 11.32 -25.81 -3.45
N LYS A 374 10.05 -25.61 -3.08
CA LYS A 374 9.14 -26.68 -2.64
C LYS A 374 8.78 -27.64 -3.79
N SER A 375 8.83 -27.18 -5.04
CA SER A 375 8.51 -28.01 -6.21
C SER A 375 9.72 -28.80 -6.70
N LYS A 376 9.92 -30.01 -6.16
CA LYS A 376 11.01 -30.93 -6.56
C LYS A 376 11.07 -31.20 -8.07
N SER A 377 9.93 -31.15 -8.76
CA SER A 377 9.85 -31.40 -10.20
C SER A 377 10.44 -30.27 -11.06
N LEU A 378 10.22 -29.00 -10.67
CA LEU A 378 10.71 -27.83 -11.40
C LEU A 378 12.19 -27.55 -11.09
N VAL A 379 12.60 -27.70 -9.83
CA VAL A 379 14.01 -27.57 -9.40
C VAL A 379 14.94 -28.51 -10.19
N ARG A 380 14.42 -29.65 -10.65
CA ARG A 380 15.17 -30.61 -11.48
C ARG A 380 15.29 -30.21 -12.95
N ARG A 381 14.57 -29.18 -13.42
CA ARG A 381 14.52 -28.72 -14.81
C ARG A 381 15.17 -27.36 -15.00
N PHE A 382 15.24 -26.56 -13.94
CA PHE A 382 15.86 -25.25 -13.94
C PHE A 382 17.26 -25.26 -13.31
N GLN A 383 18.10 -24.32 -13.73
CA GLN A 383 19.42 -24.06 -13.17
C GLN A 383 19.48 -22.60 -12.72
N ASN A 384 19.74 -22.40 -11.43
CA ASN A 384 19.80 -21.07 -10.83
C ASN A 384 21.01 -20.28 -11.34
N ILE A 385 20.78 -19.00 -11.60
CA ILE A 385 21.78 -17.95 -11.86
C ILE A 385 21.44 -16.80 -10.90
N GLU A 386 22.36 -16.51 -9.99
CA GLU A 386 22.20 -15.41 -9.04
C GLU A 386 22.56 -14.09 -9.71
N ILE A 387 21.64 -13.12 -9.64
CA ILE A 387 21.81 -11.77 -10.16
C ILE A 387 21.91 -10.83 -8.96
N SER A 388 23.14 -10.42 -8.64
CA SER A 388 23.44 -9.51 -7.54
C SER A 388 23.14 -8.05 -7.90
N GLU A 389 22.92 -7.19 -6.91
CA GLU A 389 22.91 -5.74 -7.12
C GLU A 389 24.29 -5.28 -7.67
N PRO A 390 24.35 -4.48 -8.76
CA PRO A 390 25.60 -3.97 -9.28
C PRO A 390 26.21 -2.92 -8.35
N GLY A 391 27.53 -2.80 -8.38
CA GLY A 391 28.25 -1.78 -7.60
C GLY A 391 27.94 -0.36 -8.09
N GLU A 392 28.31 0.66 -7.28
CA GLU A 392 28.16 2.06 -7.69
C GLU A 392 28.90 2.36 -9.01
N GLU A 393 30.15 1.91 -9.14
CA GLU A 393 30.96 2.13 -10.36
C GLU A 393 30.36 1.48 -11.61
N GLU A 394 29.79 0.28 -11.47
CA GLU A 394 29.14 -0.44 -12.55
C GLU A 394 27.84 0.24 -12.96
N THR A 395 27.05 0.68 -11.96
CA THR A 395 25.81 1.43 -12.20
C THR A 395 26.07 2.75 -12.93
N VAL A 396 27.18 3.44 -12.63
CA VAL A 396 27.59 4.63 -13.39
C VAL A 396 27.82 4.30 -14.87
N LYS A 397 28.46 3.17 -15.17
CA LYS A 397 28.65 2.73 -16.57
C LYS A 397 27.31 2.44 -17.25
N ILE A 398 26.38 1.79 -16.54
CA ILE A 398 25.01 1.54 -17.03
C ILE A 398 24.34 2.88 -17.40
N LEU A 399 24.31 3.84 -16.47
CA LEU A 399 23.69 5.15 -16.69
C LEU A 399 24.33 5.97 -17.81
N GLU A 400 25.66 5.96 -17.93
CA GLU A 400 26.34 6.63 -19.05
C GLU A 400 26.01 5.98 -20.40
N GLY A 401 25.78 4.66 -20.44
CA GLY A 401 25.25 3.96 -21.62
C GLY A 401 23.83 4.38 -21.97
N LEU A 402 22.97 4.57 -20.96
CA LEU A 402 21.58 5.01 -21.11
C LEU A 402 21.44 6.51 -21.42
N ARG A 403 22.47 7.31 -21.14
CA ARG A 403 22.44 8.77 -21.22
C ARG A 403 21.86 9.29 -22.53
N LYS A 404 22.35 8.80 -23.67
CA LYS A 404 21.91 9.28 -25.00
C LYS A 404 20.42 9.05 -25.25
N HIS A 405 19.89 7.94 -24.73
CA HIS A 405 18.48 7.60 -24.84
C HIS A 405 17.62 8.61 -24.05
N TYR A 406 17.94 8.84 -22.77
CA TYR A 406 17.23 9.81 -21.94
C TYR A 406 17.39 11.26 -22.40
N GLU A 407 18.57 11.66 -22.88
CA GLU A 407 18.79 12.99 -23.45
C GLU A 407 17.88 13.23 -24.67
N LYS A 408 17.75 12.22 -25.55
CA LYS A 408 16.87 12.29 -26.73
C LYS A 408 15.39 12.31 -26.32
N TYR A 409 14.98 11.43 -25.41
CA TYR A 409 13.59 11.28 -24.99
C TYR A 409 13.05 12.55 -24.30
N HIS A 410 13.84 13.13 -23.39
CA HIS A 410 13.44 14.33 -22.63
C HIS A 410 13.80 15.65 -23.32
N GLY A 411 14.70 15.63 -24.31
CA GLY A 411 15.21 16.85 -24.95
C GLY A 411 16.12 17.67 -24.01
N VAL A 412 16.85 16.99 -23.13
CA VAL A 412 17.75 17.61 -22.13
C VAL A 412 19.19 17.13 -22.31
N SER A 413 20.14 17.78 -21.64
CA SER A 413 21.52 17.31 -21.55
C SER A 413 21.99 17.21 -20.11
N TYR A 414 22.50 16.04 -19.72
CA TYR A 414 23.01 15.82 -18.36
C TYR A 414 24.42 16.41 -18.25
N LYS A 415 24.68 17.21 -17.20
CA LYS A 415 26.02 17.77 -16.94
C LYS A 415 27.01 16.68 -16.53
N LYS A 416 28.30 16.96 -16.65
CA LYS A 416 29.39 16.05 -16.24
C LYS A 416 29.26 15.71 -14.74
N GLY A 417 29.39 14.43 -14.40
CA GLY A 417 29.34 13.95 -13.01
C GLY A 417 27.93 13.93 -12.40
N VAL A 418 26.87 14.13 -13.20
CA VAL A 418 25.48 14.00 -12.72
C VAL A 418 25.10 12.52 -12.55
N MET A 419 25.52 11.64 -13.46
CA MET A 419 25.25 10.20 -13.34
C MET A 419 25.91 9.61 -12.09
N GLU A 420 27.21 9.87 -11.90
CA GLU A 420 27.96 9.52 -10.68
C GLU A 420 27.26 10.02 -9.41
N TYR A 421 26.81 11.29 -9.43
CA TYR A 421 26.11 11.87 -8.30
C TYR A 421 24.76 11.21 -8.05
N ALA A 422 23.97 10.94 -9.09
CA ALA A 422 22.67 10.28 -8.96
C ALA A 422 22.80 8.88 -8.36
N VAL A 423 23.80 8.09 -8.81
CA VAL A 423 24.10 6.78 -8.23
C VAL A 423 24.42 6.91 -6.74
N HIS A 424 25.40 7.73 -6.40
CA HIS A 424 25.85 7.89 -5.03
C HIS A 424 24.72 8.35 -4.09
N MET A 425 23.91 9.30 -4.56
CA MET A 425 22.79 9.83 -3.77
C MET A 425 21.65 8.82 -3.65
N SER A 426 21.30 8.10 -4.72
CA SER A 426 20.30 7.03 -4.65
C SER A 426 20.75 5.89 -3.72
N ALA A 427 22.02 5.49 -3.76
CA ALA A 427 22.57 4.45 -2.89
C ALA A 427 22.54 4.85 -1.41
N ARG A 428 22.75 6.15 -1.14
CA ARG A 428 22.76 6.69 0.22
C ARG A 428 21.37 6.91 0.82
N TYR A 429 20.41 7.36 0.01
CA TYR A 429 19.12 7.85 0.50
C TYR A 429 17.91 6.98 0.12
N ILE A 430 18.00 6.16 -0.94
CA ILE A 430 16.95 5.24 -1.38
C ILE A 430 17.39 3.80 -1.04
N ASN A 431 17.11 3.37 0.19
CA ASN A 431 17.53 2.06 0.70
C ASN A 431 16.54 0.92 0.42
N GLU A 432 15.29 1.23 0.08
CA GLU A 432 14.24 0.20 -0.14
C GLU A 432 14.28 -0.40 -1.56
N ARG A 433 15.05 0.20 -2.46
CA ARG A 433 15.24 -0.26 -3.83
C ARG A 433 16.71 -0.56 -4.08
N PHE A 434 16.95 -1.39 -5.08
CA PHE A 434 18.29 -1.83 -5.48
C PHE A 434 18.77 -1.04 -6.69
N LEU A 435 20.09 -0.90 -6.83
CA LEU A 435 20.71 -0.48 -8.08
C LEU A 435 20.50 -1.55 -9.17
N PRO A 436 20.45 -1.18 -10.46
CA PRO A 436 20.55 0.17 -10.99
C PRO A 436 19.21 0.95 -11.00
N ASP A 437 18.08 0.29 -10.76
CA ASP A 437 16.71 0.83 -10.90
C ASP A 437 16.51 2.20 -10.24
N LYS A 438 16.81 2.31 -8.94
CA LYS A 438 16.65 3.57 -8.19
C LYS A 438 17.44 4.76 -8.75
N ALA A 439 18.57 4.50 -9.41
CA ALA A 439 19.39 5.55 -10.00
C ALA A 439 18.88 5.92 -11.40
N ILE A 440 18.35 4.95 -12.15
CA ILE A 440 17.69 5.16 -13.44
C ILE A 440 16.44 6.02 -13.25
N ASP A 441 15.58 5.65 -12.30
CA ASP A 441 14.35 6.38 -11.94
C ASP A 441 14.66 7.85 -11.59
N LEU A 442 15.69 8.07 -10.76
CA LEU A 442 16.12 9.41 -10.37
C LEU A 442 16.59 10.28 -11.54
N ILE A 443 17.28 9.68 -12.52
CA ILE A 443 17.72 10.38 -13.73
C ILE A 443 16.55 10.66 -14.67
N ASP A 444 15.64 9.70 -14.83
CA ASP A 444 14.44 9.84 -15.66
C ASP A 444 13.53 10.95 -15.14
N GLU A 445 13.23 10.94 -13.84
CA GLU A 445 12.50 12.01 -13.17
C GLU A 445 13.21 13.37 -13.31
N ALA A 446 14.55 13.41 -13.29
CA ALA A 446 15.32 14.64 -13.46
C ALA A 446 15.21 15.22 -14.87
N GLY A 447 15.19 14.36 -15.87
CA GLY A 447 14.89 14.72 -17.25
C GLY A 447 13.48 15.29 -17.39
N ALA A 448 12.47 14.57 -16.88
CA ALA A 448 11.08 14.97 -16.90
C ALA A 448 10.83 16.30 -16.15
N TYR A 449 11.44 16.46 -14.97
CA TYR A 449 11.35 17.69 -14.18
C TYR A 449 11.88 18.89 -14.96
N ARG A 450 13.04 18.75 -15.62
CA ARG A 450 13.63 19.83 -16.42
C ARG A 450 12.80 20.16 -17.66
N LYS A 451 12.13 19.17 -18.26
CA LYS A 451 11.20 19.36 -19.37
C LYS A 451 9.97 20.18 -18.94
N LEU A 452 9.44 19.93 -17.75
CA LEU A 452 8.32 20.68 -17.16
C LEU A 452 8.74 22.05 -16.61
N HIS A 453 10.00 22.21 -16.18
CA HIS A 453 10.54 23.44 -15.60
C HIS A 453 11.76 23.92 -16.41
N PRO A 454 11.54 24.46 -17.62
CA PRO A 454 12.62 24.89 -18.50
C PRO A 454 13.37 26.09 -17.93
N LEU A 455 14.68 26.09 -18.09
CA LEU A 455 15.54 27.24 -17.83
C LEU A 455 15.37 28.30 -18.93
N PRO A 456 15.68 29.58 -18.66
CA PRO A 456 15.67 30.66 -19.66
C PRO A 456 16.86 30.55 -20.63
N GLN A 457 17.04 29.38 -21.24
CA GLN A 457 18.08 29.07 -22.23
C GLN A 457 17.54 28.02 -23.21
N LYS A 458 18.02 28.01 -24.46
CA LYS A 458 17.55 27.05 -25.48
C LYS A 458 17.89 25.60 -25.15
N LYS A 459 19.10 25.34 -24.66
CA LYS A 459 19.54 23.98 -24.31
C LYS A 459 19.21 23.70 -22.85
N GLN A 460 18.27 22.78 -22.61
CA GLN A 460 17.91 22.38 -21.26
C GLN A 460 18.99 21.47 -20.66
N THR A 461 19.40 21.73 -19.42
CA THR A 461 20.45 20.96 -18.75
C THR A 461 20.01 20.48 -17.39
N VAL A 462 20.34 19.23 -17.06
CA VAL A 462 20.14 18.65 -15.74
C VAL A 462 21.47 18.71 -14.98
N GLY A 463 21.44 19.31 -13.79
CA GLY A 463 22.57 19.42 -12.86
C GLY A 463 22.29 18.68 -11.56
N LYS A 464 23.26 18.69 -10.64
CA LYS A 464 23.13 18.03 -9.32
C LYS A 464 21.98 18.62 -8.50
N GLU A 465 21.69 19.91 -8.70
CA GLU A 465 20.63 20.62 -7.99
C GLU A 465 19.24 20.06 -8.28
N VAL A 466 19.02 19.52 -9.49
CA VAL A 466 17.74 18.89 -9.88
C VAL A 466 17.59 17.53 -9.21
N ILE A 467 18.69 16.78 -9.11
CA ILE A 467 18.73 15.49 -8.41
C ILE A 467 18.35 15.69 -6.94
N ASP A 468 18.93 16.70 -6.29
CA ASP A 468 18.62 17.05 -4.91
C ASP A 468 17.15 17.43 -4.71
N GLU A 469 16.58 18.16 -5.68
CA GLU A 469 15.17 18.53 -5.65
C GLU A 469 14.23 17.32 -5.74
N ILE A 470 14.57 16.33 -6.57
CA ILE A 470 13.78 15.12 -6.72
C ILE A 470 13.89 14.25 -5.49
N LEU A 471 15.11 13.99 -5.01
CA LEU A 471 15.32 13.25 -3.76
C LEU A 471 14.56 13.87 -2.59
N SER A 472 14.50 15.20 -2.54
CA SER A 472 13.73 15.88 -1.51
C SER A 472 12.23 15.57 -1.57
N LYS A 473 11.66 15.44 -2.77
CA LYS A 473 10.25 15.09 -3.00
C LYS A 473 10.00 13.60 -2.75
N THR A 474 10.80 12.73 -3.37
CA THR A 474 10.63 11.27 -3.35
C THR A 474 10.93 10.68 -1.97
N CYS A 475 12.05 11.07 -1.35
CA CYS A 475 12.46 10.54 -0.04
C CYS A 475 11.92 11.36 1.15
N ARG A 476 11.15 12.43 0.90
CA ARG A 476 10.70 13.40 1.92
C ARG A 476 11.84 13.98 2.77
N ILE A 477 13.04 14.03 2.21
CA ILE A 477 14.20 14.60 2.86
C ILE A 477 14.12 16.12 2.65
N PRO A 478 14.27 16.97 3.66
CA PRO A 478 14.28 18.41 3.44
C PRO A 478 15.39 18.79 2.45
N LYS A 479 15.11 19.60 1.40
CA LYS A 479 16.14 20.14 0.46
C LYS A 479 17.40 20.64 1.20
N LYS A 480 17.16 21.22 2.38
CA LYS A 480 18.14 21.76 3.33
C LYS A 480 19.13 20.74 3.93
N VAL A 481 18.83 19.44 3.92
CA VAL A 481 19.70 18.34 4.38
C VAL A 481 20.58 17.82 3.23
N VAL A 482 20.14 18.01 1.99
CA VAL A 482 20.86 17.62 0.78
C VAL A 482 21.83 18.73 0.33
N GLU A 483 21.46 19.99 0.56
CA GLU A 483 22.32 21.15 0.29
C GLU A 483 23.47 21.32 1.32
N SER A 484 24.63 21.74 0.82
CA SER A 484 25.85 22.09 1.57
C SER A 484 25.72 23.25 2.59
N GLY A 485 24.50 23.74 2.84
CA GLY A 485 24.16 24.73 3.88
C GLY A 485 24.04 24.16 5.30
N GLU A 486 24.19 22.84 5.47
CA GLU A 486 24.05 22.14 6.75
C GLU A 486 25.06 22.61 7.82
N ILE A 487 26.31 22.87 7.42
CA ILE A 487 27.40 23.25 8.34
C ILE A 487 27.08 24.56 9.07
N LYS A 488 26.56 25.57 8.35
CA LYS A 488 26.19 26.86 8.97
C LYS A 488 25.02 26.71 9.95
N LYS A 489 24.09 25.80 9.69
CA LYS A 489 22.97 25.53 10.61
C LYS A 489 23.40 24.79 11.84
N LEU A 490 24.27 23.78 11.70
CA LEU A 490 24.89 23.05 12.81
C LEU A 490 25.68 24.00 13.72
N ALA A 491 26.40 24.97 13.15
CA ALA A 491 27.14 25.96 13.93
C ALA A 491 26.24 26.78 14.87
N GLY A 492 25.02 27.13 14.44
CA GLY A 492 24.06 27.89 15.25
C GLY A 492 23.04 27.05 16.04
N LEU A 493 23.11 25.71 15.98
CA LEU A 493 22.09 24.82 16.55
C LEU A 493 21.94 25.00 18.07
N GLU A 494 23.05 25.06 18.79
CA GLU A 494 23.09 25.27 20.25
C GLU A 494 22.33 26.52 20.68
N ARG A 495 22.66 27.67 20.06
CA ARG A 495 22.00 28.94 20.35
C ARG A 495 20.48 28.88 20.10
N ARG A 496 20.05 28.19 19.05
CA ARG A 496 18.62 28.09 18.71
C ARG A 496 17.88 27.15 19.68
N LEU A 497 18.50 26.05 20.09
CA LEU A 497 17.94 25.17 21.13
C LEU A 497 17.85 25.89 22.49
N SER A 498 18.88 26.61 22.92
CA SER A 498 18.87 27.39 24.17
C SER A 498 17.87 28.55 24.16
N ALA A 499 17.45 29.04 22.98
CA ALA A 499 16.38 30.03 22.88
C ALA A 499 14.99 29.43 23.16
N CYS A 500 14.84 28.11 23.01
CA CYS A 500 13.57 27.39 23.16
C CYS A 500 13.47 26.63 24.49
N VAL A 501 14.59 26.13 25.01
CA VAL A 501 14.67 25.33 26.25
C VAL A 501 15.56 26.05 27.25
N PHE A 502 15.00 26.38 28.41
CA PHE A 502 15.68 27.16 29.45
C PHE A 502 16.20 26.27 30.58
N GLY A 503 17.33 26.65 31.15
CA GLY A 503 17.91 26.01 32.35
C GLY A 503 18.50 24.61 32.11
N GLN A 504 18.75 24.22 30.87
CA GLN A 504 19.27 22.90 30.48
C GLN A 504 20.48 23.02 29.54
N ASP A 505 21.36 23.99 29.78
CA ASP A 505 22.44 24.36 28.87
C ASP A 505 23.45 23.22 28.64
N GLU A 506 23.85 22.51 29.71
CA GLU A 506 24.76 21.35 29.57
C GLU A 506 24.11 20.21 28.79
N ALA A 507 22.81 19.92 29.01
CA ALA A 507 22.09 18.92 28.24
C ALA A 507 22.02 19.27 26.75
N ILE A 508 21.74 20.53 26.42
CA ILE A 508 21.72 21.02 25.04
C ILE A 508 23.11 20.87 24.40
N LYS A 509 24.16 21.26 25.11
CA LYS A 509 25.54 21.16 24.64
C LYS A 509 25.96 19.72 24.36
N GLU A 510 25.61 18.78 25.23
CA GLU A 510 25.88 17.35 25.01
C GLU A 510 25.18 16.81 23.76
N VAL A 511 23.88 17.11 23.60
CA VAL A 511 23.10 16.71 22.42
C VAL A 511 23.70 17.29 21.15
N VAL A 512 24.00 18.59 21.14
CA VAL A 512 24.56 19.27 19.96
C VAL A 512 25.94 18.72 19.59
N ASN A 513 26.79 18.43 20.56
CA ASN A 513 28.11 17.86 20.30
C ASN A 513 28.03 16.47 19.68
N ALA A 514 27.17 15.60 20.20
CA ALA A 514 26.96 14.27 19.63
C ALA A 514 26.43 14.34 18.17
N ILE A 515 25.50 15.26 17.88
CA ILE A 515 25.04 15.50 16.50
C ILE A 515 26.17 16.02 15.61
N LYS A 516 27.00 16.95 16.11
CA LYS A 516 28.17 17.46 15.37
C LYS A 516 29.18 16.35 15.07
N PHE A 517 29.48 15.45 16.02
CA PHE A 517 30.39 14.34 15.81
C PHE A 517 29.90 13.38 14.73
N SER A 518 28.61 13.03 14.79
CA SER A 518 27.97 12.18 13.79
C SER A 518 28.03 12.79 12.39
N ARG A 519 27.71 14.08 12.27
CA ARG A 519 27.74 14.80 10.98
C ARG A 519 29.16 15.05 10.46
N ALA A 520 30.16 15.12 11.34
CA ALA A 520 31.57 15.19 10.97
C ALA A 520 32.16 13.84 10.54
N GLY A 521 31.38 12.75 10.58
CA GLY A 521 31.87 11.40 10.28
C GLY A 521 32.83 10.85 11.35
N LEU A 522 32.77 11.40 12.57
CA LEU A 522 33.59 10.97 13.71
C LEU A 522 32.90 9.89 14.56
N SER A 523 31.69 9.49 14.18
CA SER A 523 30.95 8.37 14.77
C SER A 523 31.23 7.08 14.01
N GLU A 524 31.08 5.94 14.70
CA GLU A 524 31.22 4.62 14.08
C GLU A 524 30.20 4.39 12.95
N ALA A 525 30.66 3.84 11.82
CA ALA A 525 29.81 3.53 10.69
C ALA A 525 28.81 2.41 11.04
N GLY A 526 27.60 2.49 10.48
CA GLY A 526 26.56 1.46 10.68
C GLY A 526 25.75 1.60 11.97
N LYS A 527 25.91 2.68 12.73
CA LYS A 527 25.10 3.02 13.91
C LYS A 527 24.11 4.16 13.64
N PRO A 528 23.09 4.35 14.50
CA PRO A 528 22.22 5.53 14.43
C PRO A 528 23.02 6.83 14.55
N LEU A 529 22.46 7.96 14.08
CA LEU A 529 23.13 9.26 14.12
C LEU A 529 23.60 9.59 15.54
N ALA A 530 22.73 9.37 16.52
CA ALA A 530 23.05 9.42 17.94
C ALA A 530 21.98 8.69 18.74
N SER A 531 22.37 8.08 19.85
CA SER A 531 21.50 7.39 20.79
C SER A 531 21.64 8.01 22.17
N PHE A 532 20.58 8.64 22.68
CA PHE A 532 20.58 9.37 23.93
C PHE A 532 19.65 8.73 24.96
N LEU A 533 20.08 8.73 26.22
CA LEU A 533 19.20 8.52 27.37
C LEU A 533 19.08 9.82 28.17
N PHE A 534 17.92 10.45 28.12
CA PHE A 534 17.60 11.68 28.86
C PHE A 534 17.05 11.32 30.23
N VAL A 535 17.78 11.68 31.29
CA VAL A 535 17.44 11.31 32.67
C VAL A 535 17.18 12.55 33.49
N GLY A 536 16.07 12.58 34.23
CA GLY A 536 15.78 13.68 35.16
C GLY A 536 14.32 13.70 35.60
N PRO A 537 13.89 14.66 36.43
CA PRO A 537 12.51 14.76 36.88
C PRO A 537 11.50 14.95 35.74
N THR A 538 10.21 14.76 36.04
CA THR A 538 9.13 15.03 35.08
C THR A 538 9.01 16.53 34.82
N GLY A 539 8.69 16.91 33.58
CA GLY A 539 8.39 18.30 33.23
C GLY A 539 9.59 19.25 33.13
N VAL A 540 10.84 18.76 33.21
CA VAL A 540 12.07 19.58 33.12
C VAL A 540 12.51 19.96 31.70
N GLY A 541 11.92 19.36 30.67
CA GLY A 541 12.21 19.71 29.27
C GLY A 541 12.78 18.60 28.38
N LYS A 542 12.87 17.35 28.86
CA LYS A 542 13.37 16.19 28.08
C LYS A 542 12.71 16.06 26.70
N THR A 543 11.38 15.98 26.66
CA THR A 543 10.58 15.89 25.43
C THR A 543 10.64 17.19 24.59
N GLU A 544 10.85 18.34 25.24
CA GLU A 544 10.91 19.64 24.55
C GLU A 544 12.23 19.80 23.77
N ILE A 545 13.36 19.30 24.29
CA ILE A 545 14.62 19.23 23.54
C ILE A 545 14.45 18.34 22.31
N ALA A 546 13.84 17.16 22.43
CA ALA A 546 13.60 16.27 21.29
C ALA A 546 12.73 16.93 20.20
N ARG A 547 11.65 17.61 20.61
CA ARG A 547 10.77 18.36 19.70
C ARG A 547 11.50 19.52 19.03
N SER A 548 12.26 20.30 19.79
CA SER A 548 13.02 21.44 19.29
C SER A 548 14.11 20.98 18.31
N LEU A 549 14.81 19.90 18.63
CA LEU A 549 15.82 19.29 17.77
C LEU A 549 15.23 18.86 16.42
N ALA A 550 14.09 18.16 16.44
CA ALA A 550 13.40 17.74 15.22
C ALA A 550 13.03 18.96 14.34
N SER A 551 12.45 19.99 14.94
CA SER A 551 12.06 21.24 14.26
C SER A 551 13.28 21.97 13.66
N GLU A 552 14.36 22.11 14.42
CA GLU A 552 15.58 22.82 14.01
C GLU A 552 16.36 22.10 12.90
N LEU A 553 16.34 20.76 12.92
CA LEU A 553 16.90 19.93 11.85
C LEU A 553 15.94 19.79 10.66
N GLY A 554 14.67 20.16 10.82
CA GLY A 554 13.63 20.02 9.81
C GLY A 554 13.23 18.56 9.54
N ILE A 555 13.44 17.67 10.51
CA ILE A 555 13.13 16.24 10.40
C ILE A 555 11.89 15.89 11.24
N ARG A 556 11.26 14.75 10.95
CA ARG A 556 10.04 14.35 11.67
C ARG A 556 10.35 13.94 13.11
N LEU A 557 9.47 14.28 14.05
CA LEU A 557 9.45 13.68 15.39
C LEU A 557 8.52 12.47 15.37
N ILE A 558 9.07 11.28 15.58
CA ILE A 558 8.32 10.05 15.83
C ILE A 558 8.33 9.82 17.33
N ARG A 559 7.18 9.63 17.95
CA ARG A 559 7.07 9.46 19.41
C ARG A 559 6.29 8.19 19.72
N PHE A 560 6.85 7.39 20.62
CA PHE A 560 6.16 6.26 21.25
C PHE A 560 6.21 6.44 22.78
N ASP A 561 5.08 6.20 23.44
CA ASP A 561 4.99 6.19 24.89
C ASP A 561 5.21 4.77 25.39
N MET A 562 6.30 4.52 26.12
CA MET A 562 6.67 3.16 26.52
C MET A 562 5.77 2.58 27.61
N SER A 563 4.95 3.41 28.27
CA SER A 563 3.90 2.94 29.18
C SER A 563 2.77 2.21 28.45
N GLU A 564 2.62 2.36 27.13
CA GLU A 564 1.69 1.54 26.33
C GLU A 564 2.25 0.15 26.01
N TYR A 565 3.54 -0.07 26.24
CA TYR A 565 4.26 -1.29 25.85
C TYR A 565 4.88 -2.03 27.05
N GLU A 566 4.23 -1.95 28.23
CA GLU A 566 4.62 -2.74 29.40
C GLU A 566 4.33 -4.24 29.20
N GLU A 567 3.29 -4.55 28.42
CA GLU A 567 2.81 -5.92 28.17
C GLU A 567 3.38 -6.53 26.89
N LYS A 568 3.68 -7.83 26.92
CA LYS A 568 4.28 -8.55 25.79
C LYS A 568 3.46 -8.49 24.49
N HIS A 569 2.13 -8.49 24.58
CA HIS A 569 1.26 -8.39 23.40
C HIS A 569 1.30 -6.99 22.74
N ALA A 570 1.55 -5.94 23.51
CA ALA A 570 1.73 -4.59 22.97
C ALA A 570 3.07 -4.47 22.24
N VAL A 571 4.14 -5.10 22.76
CA VAL A 571 5.45 -5.18 22.10
C VAL A 571 5.33 -5.79 20.70
N ALA A 572 4.50 -6.82 20.54
CA ALA A 572 4.24 -7.43 19.23
C ALA A 572 3.66 -6.44 18.21
N LYS A 573 2.84 -5.46 18.63
CA LYS A 573 2.35 -4.40 17.73
C LYS A 573 3.47 -3.44 17.29
N LEU A 574 4.46 -3.21 18.14
CA LEU A 574 5.56 -2.29 17.84
C LEU A 574 6.48 -2.84 16.74
N ILE A 575 6.72 -4.15 16.71
CA ILE A 575 7.73 -4.79 15.82
C ILE A 575 7.07 -5.63 14.72
N GLY A 576 5.89 -6.18 14.99
CA GLY A 576 5.17 -7.15 14.16
C GLY A 576 4.88 -8.43 14.94
N ALA A 577 3.66 -8.95 14.82
CA ALA A 577 3.27 -10.19 15.47
C ALA A 577 4.03 -11.40 14.86
N PRO A 578 4.39 -12.43 15.62
CA PRO A 578 5.00 -13.64 15.06
C PRO A 578 4.03 -14.40 14.14
N ALA A 579 4.55 -15.27 13.27
CA ALA A 579 3.77 -16.04 12.31
C ALA A 579 2.68 -16.89 13.01
N GLY A 580 1.44 -16.81 12.51
CA GLY A 580 0.27 -17.50 13.07
C GLY A 580 -0.56 -16.71 14.08
N TYR A 581 -0.21 -15.44 14.35
CA TYR A 581 -1.01 -14.55 15.20
C TYR A 581 -1.73 -13.46 14.38
N VAL A 582 -2.90 -13.03 14.85
CA VAL A 582 -3.67 -11.92 14.23
C VAL A 582 -2.79 -10.66 14.17
N GLY A 583 -2.72 -10.03 12.99
CA GLY A 583 -1.84 -8.88 12.74
C GLY A 583 -0.45 -9.22 12.22
N TYR A 584 -0.15 -10.48 11.89
CA TYR A 584 1.10 -10.87 11.22
C TYR A 584 1.32 -10.10 9.90
N GLU A 585 0.25 -9.83 9.14
CA GLU A 585 0.32 -9.14 7.85
C GLU A 585 0.47 -7.61 7.96
N GLU A 586 0.26 -7.02 9.14
CA GLU A 586 0.25 -5.55 9.32
C GLU A 586 1.64 -4.94 9.55
N GLY A 587 2.67 -5.76 9.77
CA GLY A 587 4.03 -5.29 10.11
C GLY A 587 4.13 -4.63 11.49
N GLY A 588 5.30 -4.05 11.79
CA GLY A 588 5.55 -3.34 13.05
C GLY A 588 5.32 -1.85 12.96
N LEU A 589 4.69 -1.24 13.97
CA LEU A 589 4.51 0.21 14.03
C LEU A 589 5.84 0.98 13.99
N LEU A 590 6.88 0.48 14.67
CA LEU A 590 8.19 1.11 14.71
C LEU A 590 8.93 0.97 13.37
N THR A 591 8.95 -0.25 12.81
CA THR A 591 9.63 -0.51 11.54
C THR A 591 8.98 0.29 10.42
N GLU A 592 7.65 0.31 10.34
CA GLU A 592 6.91 1.11 9.36
C GLU A 592 7.09 2.62 9.53
N ALA A 593 7.10 3.12 10.77
CA ALA A 593 7.29 4.55 11.03
C ALA A 593 8.68 5.04 10.55
N VAL A 594 9.71 4.22 10.78
CA VAL A 594 11.09 4.51 10.37
C VAL A 594 11.26 4.34 8.86
N ARG A 595 10.70 3.29 8.24
CA ARG A 595 10.69 3.14 6.78
C ARG A 595 10.05 4.33 6.07
N LYS A 596 8.89 4.79 6.54
CA LYS A 596 8.19 5.97 5.99
C LYS A 596 8.93 7.28 6.25
N ASN A 597 9.80 7.34 7.26
CA ASN A 597 10.54 8.55 7.63
C ASN A 597 11.97 8.18 8.09
N PRO A 598 12.88 7.83 7.15
CA PRO A 598 14.22 7.35 7.49
C PRO A 598 15.07 8.42 8.21
N HIS A 599 14.70 9.69 8.06
CA HIS A 599 15.31 10.82 8.75
C HIS A 599 14.34 11.38 9.79
N ALA A 600 14.53 11.00 11.05
CA ALA A 600 13.65 11.42 12.13
C ALA A 600 14.38 11.47 13.48
N VAL A 601 13.80 12.24 14.40
CA VAL A 601 14.04 12.06 15.83
C VAL A 601 13.04 11.02 16.31
N LEU A 602 13.54 9.87 16.79
CA LEU A 602 12.73 8.83 17.39
C LEU A 602 12.77 8.98 18.92
N LEU A 603 11.64 9.38 19.50
CA LEU A 603 11.46 9.60 20.93
C LEU A 603 10.71 8.42 21.57
N LEU A 604 11.37 7.73 22.49
CA LEU A 604 10.78 6.69 23.35
C LEU A 604 10.63 7.28 24.75
N ASP A 605 9.41 7.71 25.09
CA ASP A 605 9.10 8.36 26.37
C ASP A 605 8.98 7.29 27.48
N GLU A 606 9.44 7.60 28.69
CA GLU A 606 9.37 6.72 29.88
C GLU A 606 9.90 5.27 29.69
N ILE A 607 11.10 5.12 29.12
CA ILE A 607 11.66 3.80 28.74
C ILE A 607 11.73 2.79 29.89
N GLU A 608 11.87 3.23 31.14
CA GLU A 608 11.88 2.36 32.32
C GLU A 608 10.57 1.56 32.52
N LYS A 609 9.49 1.95 31.85
CA LYS A 609 8.19 1.27 31.87
C LYS A 609 8.07 0.16 30.83
N ALA A 610 8.88 0.22 29.76
CA ALA A 610 8.84 -0.77 28.69
C ALA A 610 9.09 -2.19 29.18
N HIS A 611 8.44 -3.16 28.52
CA HIS A 611 8.80 -4.56 28.64
C HIS A 611 10.28 -4.82 28.28
N SER A 612 10.89 -5.85 28.90
CA SER A 612 12.30 -6.22 28.69
C SER A 612 12.66 -6.51 27.23
N ASP A 613 11.74 -7.09 26.46
CA ASP A 613 11.94 -7.40 25.03
C ASP A 613 12.28 -6.14 24.20
N ILE A 614 11.74 -4.98 24.56
CA ILE A 614 12.05 -3.71 23.87
C ILE A 614 13.54 -3.36 24.01
N TYR A 615 14.15 -3.62 25.17
CA TYR A 615 15.57 -3.35 25.37
C TYR A 615 16.45 -4.18 24.43
N ASN A 616 16.11 -5.44 24.18
CA ASN A 616 16.84 -6.31 23.26
C ASN A 616 16.80 -5.78 21.83
N ILE A 617 15.66 -5.23 21.42
CA ILE A 617 15.48 -4.61 20.10
C ILE A 617 16.28 -3.32 20.00
N LEU A 618 16.25 -2.50 21.05
CA LEU A 618 17.02 -1.25 21.07
C LEU A 618 18.53 -1.52 21.03
N LEU A 619 19.02 -2.60 21.65
CA LEU A 619 20.41 -3.04 21.50
C LEU A 619 20.74 -3.32 20.02
N GLN A 620 19.89 -4.08 19.32
CA GLN A 620 20.06 -4.35 17.89
C GLN A 620 20.07 -3.05 17.05
N VAL A 621 19.13 -2.15 17.33
CA VAL A 621 19.02 -0.85 16.65
C VAL A 621 20.25 0.02 16.89
N MET A 622 20.78 0.07 18.12
CA MET A 622 21.97 0.88 18.44
C MET A 622 23.26 0.30 17.84
N ASP A 623 23.30 -1.01 17.59
CA ASP A 623 24.48 -1.71 17.09
C ASP A 623 24.60 -1.73 15.58
N TYR A 624 23.49 -2.09 14.92
CA TYR A 624 23.46 -2.37 13.49
C TYR A 624 22.61 -1.36 12.71
N ALA A 625 21.99 -0.41 13.42
CA ALA A 625 21.09 0.58 12.85
C ALA A 625 20.03 -0.03 11.93
N THR A 626 19.62 -1.27 12.19
CA THR A 626 18.67 -2.00 11.36
C THR A 626 17.77 -2.83 12.24
N LEU A 627 16.47 -2.80 11.92
CA LEU A 627 15.48 -3.65 12.53
C LEU A 627 14.68 -4.35 11.43
N THR A 628 14.57 -5.67 11.51
CA THR A 628 13.78 -6.44 10.56
C THR A 628 12.44 -6.77 11.19
N ASP A 629 11.35 -6.55 10.47
CA ASP A 629 10.03 -6.97 10.91
C ASP A 629 9.81 -8.48 10.69
N ASN A 630 8.64 -8.95 11.09
CA ASN A 630 8.19 -10.34 10.94
C ASN A 630 8.04 -10.81 9.48
N GLN A 631 7.93 -9.89 8.52
CA GLN A 631 7.84 -10.18 7.08
C GLN A 631 9.22 -10.19 6.41
N GLY A 632 10.30 -9.90 7.14
CA GLY A 632 11.64 -9.81 6.58
C GLY A 632 11.98 -8.42 6.02
N ARG A 633 11.08 -7.43 6.16
CA ARG A 633 11.32 -6.06 5.71
C ARG A 633 12.22 -5.35 6.69
N LYS A 634 13.23 -4.65 6.17
CA LYS A 634 14.26 -3.98 6.99
C LYS A 634 13.96 -2.48 7.12
N ALA A 635 13.95 -1.98 8.35
CA ALA A 635 13.93 -0.57 8.68
C ALA A 635 15.35 -0.09 9.01
N ASP A 636 15.77 1.02 8.39
CA ASP A 636 17.10 1.60 8.54
C ASP A 636 17.09 2.80 9.50
N PHE A 637 17.88 2.69 10.57
CA PHE A 637 18.02 3.67 11.64
C PHE A 637 19.31 4.50 11.54
N ARG A 638 20.15 4.32 10.51
CA ARG A 638 21.44 5.05 10.37
C ARG A 638 21.24 6.56 10.36
N ASN A 639 20.07 7.02 9.91
CA ASN A 639 19.69 8.42 9.81
C ASN A 639 18.73 8.89 10.93
N ILE A 640 18.56 8.08 11.97
CA ILE A 640 17.68 8.36 13.11
C ILE A 640 18.48 8.91 14.29
N VAL A 641 17.95 9.95 14.93
CA VAL A 641 18.39 10.37 16.27
C VAL A 641 17.48 9.68 17.29
N LEU A 642 18.00 8.67 17.97
CA LEU A 642 17.27 7.91 18.98
C LEU A 642 17.37 8.63 20.33
N ILE A 643 16.23 9.02 20.89
CA ILE A 643 16.13 9.65 22.21
C ILE A 643 15.21 8.79 23.07
N MET A 644 15.73 8.30 24.18
CA MET A 644 14.95 7.63 25.22
C MET A 644 14.89 8.55 26.42
N THR A 645 13.74 8.69 27.06
CA THR A 645 13.64 9.49 28.29
C THR A 645 13.32 8.61 29.48
N SER A 646 13.86 8.97 30.63
CA SER A 646 13.58 8.28 31.89
C SER A 646 13.37 9.26 33.03
N ASN A 647 12.47 8.89 33.94
CA ASN A 647 12.26 9.57 35.20
C ASN A 647 13.09 8.96 36.34
N ALA A 648 13.99 8.01 36.04
CA ALA A 648 14.92 7.41 36.99
C ALA A 648 15.69 8.50 37.77
N GLY A 649 15.67 8.39 39.10
CA GLY A 649 16.37 9.32 40.02
C GLY A 649 15.51 10.46 40.58
N ALA A 650 14.33 10.75 40.02
CA ALA A 650 13.48 11.86 40.45
C ALA A 650 12.97 11.72 41.90
N SER A 651 12.60 10.51 42.33
CA SER A 651 12.04 10.26 43.67
C SER A 651 13.09 10.31 44.81
N ARG A 652 14.36 10.01 44.51
CA ARG A 652 15.46 10.07 45.49
C ARG A 652 16.03 11.47 45.66
N LEU A 653 16.06 12.29 44.60
CA LEU A 653 16.43 13.71 44.68
C LEU A 653 15.55 14.48 45.67
N THR A 654 14.26 14.14 45.76
CA THR A 654 13.31 14.73 46.71
C THR A 654 13.58 14.29 48.15
N LYS A 655 14.01 13.03 48.37
CA LYS A 655 14.34 12.47 49.69
C LYS A 655 15.71 12.90 50.22
N ALA A 656 16.71 13.07 49.34
CA ALA A 656 18.06 13.46 49.73
C ALA A 656 18.13 14.85 50.40
N ARG A 657 17.13 15.73 50.17
CA ARG A 657 17.02 17.03 50.85
C ARG A 657 16.47 16.98 52.29
N LEU A 658 15.99 15.83 52.78
CA LEU A 658 15.46 15.66 54.14
C LEU A 658 16.48 15.07 55.14
N GLY A 659 17.66 14.64 54.67
CA GLY A 659 18.74 14.11 55.52
C GLY A 659 19.86 15.12 55.75
N PHE A 660 20.42 15.14 56.97
CA PHE A 660 21.53 16.00 57.38
C PHE A 660 22.71 15.93 56.40
N GLY A 661 22.94 17.02 55.66
CA GLY A 661 24.08 17.14 54.75
C GLY A 661 23.90 18.26 53.72
N ASP A 662 23.86 19.50 54.18
CA ASP A 662 23.81 20.70 53.33
C ASP A 662 25.18 21.00 52.64
N GLY A 663 25.95 19.94 52.33
CA GLY A 663 27.36 20.01 51.93
C GLY A 663 27.72 19.31 50.62
N ALA A 664 26.77 18.69 49.92
CA ALA A 664 27.03 18.16 48.59
C ALA A 664 26.66 19.23 47.55
N GLY A 665 27.70 19.88 46.98
CA GLY A 665 27.56 20.77 45.83
C GLY A 665 26.95 20.09 44.60
N ALA A 666 26.87 20.82 43.48
CA ALA A 666 26.29 20.33 42.22
C ALA A 666 26.78 18.93 41.79
N ASP A 667 28.03 18.56 42.13
CA ASP A 667 28.64 17.26 41.84
C ASP A 667 27.97 16.05 42.52
N GLY A 668 27.33 16.23 43.68
CA GLY A 668 26.68 15.12 44.40
C GLY A 668 25.30 14.74 43.88
N ARG A 669 24.67 15.58 43.05
CA ARG A 669 23.36 15.25 42.44
C ARG A 669 23.51 14.37 41.20
N GLY A 670 24.54 14.62 40.40
CA GLY A 670 24.86 13.80 39.23
C GLY A 670 25.19 12.36 39.62
N SER A 671 25.91 12.15 40.72
CA SER A 671 26.26 10.81 41.20
C SER A 671 25.02 10.00 41.63
N VAL A 672 24.06 10.60 42.34
CA VAL A 672 22.83 9.92 42.79
C VAL A 672 21.94 9.53 41.61
N ILE A 673 21.84 10.38 40.59
CA ILE A 673 21.09 10.07 39.36
C ILE A 673 21.78 8.92 38.62
N MET A 674 23.10 8.98 38.47
CA MET A 674 23.87 7.94 37.80
C MET A 674 23.82 6.58 38.51
N ASP A 675 23.81 6.57 39.85
CA ASP A 675 23.63 5.33 40.62
C ASP A 675 22.26 4.68 40.34
N GLU A 676 21.21 5.48 40.21
CA GLU A 676 19.88 4.98 39.86
C GLU A 676 19.83 4.49 38.41
N VAL A 677 20.45 5.21 37.48
CA VAL A 677 20.59 4.79 36.08
C VAL A 677 21.34 3.46 35.99
N ASN A 678 22.41 3.27 36.77
CA ASN A 678 23.17 2.03 36.83
C ASN A 678 22.37 0.85 37.39
N ARG A 679 21.35 1.13 38.21
CA ARG A 679 20.45 0.13 38.79
C ARG A 679 19.32 -0.27 37.83
N VAL A 680 18.72 0.71 37.15
CA VAL A 680 17.59 0.49 36.23
C VAL A 680 18.07 -0.08 34.90
N PHE A 681 19.16 0.46 34.36
CA PHE A 681 19.66 0.11 33.04
C PHE A 681 20.92 -0.75 33.12
N GLN A 682 20.87 -1.92 32.50
CA GLN A 682 22.00 -2.86 32.47
C GLN A 682 23.24 -2.23 31.80
N PRO A 683 24.46 -2.61 32.21
CA PRO A 683 25.70 -2.10 31.60
C PRO A 683 25.72 -2.23 30.08
N GLU A 684 25.20 -3.35 29.56
CA GLU A 684 25.11 -3.64 28.12
C GLU A 684 24.37 -2.54 27.37
N PHE A 685 23.20 -2.14 27.86
CA PHE A 685 22.40 -1.06 27.28
C PHE A 685 23.10 0.30 27.38
N ARG A 686 23.69 0.61 28.54
CA ARG A 686 24.38 1.88 28.78
C ARG A 686 25.58 2.08 27.87
N ASN A 687 26.34 1.03 27.61
CA ASN A 687 27.54 1.07 26.76
C ASN A 687 27.23 1.28 25.27
N ARG A 688 25.98 1.08 24.82
CA ARG A 688 25.56 1.36 23.44
C ARG A 688 25.06 2.78 23.21
N LEU A 689 24.78 3.51 24.28
CA LEU A 689 24.34 4.90 24.19
C LEU A 689 25.51 5.79 23.75
N SER A 690 25.24 6.75 22.87
CA SER A 690 26.19 7.82 22.55
C SER A 690 26.44 8.70 23.77
N ARG A 691 25.38 9.02 24.52
CA ARG A 691 25.46 9.81 25.75
C ARG A 691 24.25 9.58 26.66
N ILE A 692 24.50 9.56 27.97
CA ILE A 692 23.47 9.71 28.99
C ILE A 692 23.44 11.20 29.37
N VAL A 693 22.33 11.86 29.10
CA VAL A 693 22.17 13.31 29.29
C VAL A 693 21.33 13.55 30.54
N VAL A 694 21.91 14.22 31.53
CA VAL A 694 21.27 14.50 32.81
C VAL A 694 20.58 15.87 32.76
N PHE A 695 19.33 15.92 33.20
CA PHE A 695 18.51 17.13 33.26
C PHE A 695 18.34 17.58 34.70
N ASP A 696 18.59 18.87 34.92
CA ASP A 696 18.45 19.49 36.22
C ASP A 696 16.99 19.84 36.54
N GLY A 697 16.69 19.95 37.83
CA GLY A 697 15.41 20.48 38.30
C GLY A 697 15.25 21.96 37.91
N ILE A 698 14.00 22.39 37.74
CA ILE A 698 13.68 23.77 37.36
C ILE A 698 13.86 24.69 38.57
N ASP A 699 14.76 25.67 38.45
CA ASP A 699 14.90 26.74 39.45
C ASP A 699 13.87 27.86 39.23
N GLU A 700 13.76 28.78 40.19
CA GLU A 700 12.75 29.85 40.15
C GLU A 700 12.94 30.78 38.93
N ARG A 701 14.20 31.01 38.53
CA ARG A 701 14.53 31.83 37.37
C ARG A 701 14.05 31.18 36.07
N THR A 702 14.41 29.91 35.87
CA THR A 702 14.01 29.11 34.70
C THR A 702 12.49 28.98 34.64
N ALA A 703 11.84 28.74 35.79
CA ALA A 703 10.39 28.67 35.85
C ALA A 703 9.70 29.96 35.38
N ARG A 704 10.24 31.12 35.75
CA ARG A 704 9.74 32.43 35.30
C ARG A 704 9.89 32.58 33.79
N GLU A 705 11.05 32.24 33.24
CA GLU A 705 11.30 32.27 31.80
C GLU A 705 10.34 31.35 31.02
N ILE A 706 10.05 30.15 31.55
CA ILE A 706 9.06 29.23 30.97
C ILE A 706 7.64 29.80 31.06
N ALA A 707 7.25 30.38 32.19
CA ALA A 707 5.94 31.02 32.35
C ALA A 707 5.74 32.17 31.34
N GLY A 708 6.75 33.04 31.19
CA GLY A 708 6.74 34.10 30.19
C GLY A 708 6.73 33.58 28.74
N LYS A 709 7.41 32.47 28.44
CA LYS A 709 7.30 31.79 27.12
C LYS A 709 5.87 31.31 26.88
N LYS A 710 5.24 30.63 27.84
CA LYS A 710 3.87 30.10 27.73
C LYS A 710 2.82 31.20 27.53
N LEU A 711 2.97 32.34 28.22
CA LEU A 711 2.10 33.51 28.01
C LEU A 711 2.29 34.12 26.62
N ARG A 712 3.52 34.18 26.09
CA ARG A 712 3.77 34.62 24.70
C ARG A 712 3.21 33.65 23.66
N GLU A 713 3.30 32.33 23.90
CA GLU A 713 2.65 31.31 23.06
C GLU A 713 1.12 31.50 23.03
N LEU A 714 0.51 31.76 24.19
CA LEU A 714 -0.91 32.11 24.26
C LEU A 714 -1.22 33.40 23.49
N GLY A 715 -0.37 34.41 23.59
CA GLY A 715 -0.51 35.65 22.82
C GLY A 715 -0.43 35.44 21.31
N ALA A 716 0.45 34.55 20.83
CA ALA A 716 0.54 34.21 19.42
C ALA A 716 -0.77 33.57 18.89
N LEU A 717 -1.38 32.67 19.67
CA LEU A 717 -2.70 32.09 19.35
C LEU A 717 -3.82 33.14 19.28
N LEU A 718 -3.77 34.16 20.15
CA LEU A 718 -4.72 35.27 20.14
C LEU A 718 -4.49 36.22 18.96
N SER A 719 -3.24 36.41 18.54
CA SER A 719 -2.88 37.25 17.40
C SER A 719 -3.48 36.72 16.08
N GLU A 720 -3.64 35.41 15.91
CA GLU A 720 -4.35 34.82 14.76
C GLU A 720 -5.82 35.28 14.69
N ARG A 721 -6.40 35.66 15.83
CA ARG A 721 -7.75 36.22 15.95
C ARG A 721 -7.77 37.74 16.00
N GLN A 722 -6.67 38.39 15.58
CA GLN A 722 -6.51 39.85 15.60
C GLN A 722 -6.60 40.46 17.02
N VAL A 723 -6.25 39.69 18.05
CA VAL A 723 -6.19 40.17 19.43
C VAL A 723 -4.73 40.36 19.84
N GLU A 724 -4.36 41.61 20.14
CA GLU A 724 -3.06 41.93 20.69
C GLU A 724 -3.05 41.59 22.19
N PHE A 725 -2.10 40.74 22.61
CA PHE A 725 -2.02 40.24 23.98
C PHE A 725 -0.77 40.75 24.70
N SER A 726 -0.96 41.31 25.89
CA SER A 726 0.12 41.70 26.80
C SER A 726 -0.12 41.16 28.21
N PHE A 727 0.93 41.10 29.04
CA PHE A 727 0.82 40.64 30.42
C PHE A 727 1.74 41.43 31.35
N THR A 728 1.35 41.60 32.61
CA THR A 728 2.18 42.28 33.61
C THR A 728 3.20 41.35 34.24
N ARG A 729 4.28 41.92 34.81
CA ARG A 729 5.25 41.16 35.61
C ARG A 729 4.59 40.46 36.82
N GLN A 730 3.50 41.03 37.34
CA GLN A 730 2.75 40.44 38.44
C GLN A 730 2.00 39.17 38.00
N ALA A 731 1.38 39.19 36.81
CA ALA A 731 0.74 38.02 36.23
C ALA A 731 1.73 36.89 35.97
N GLU A 732 2.90 37.20 35.41
CA GLU A 732 3.98 36.23 35.20
C GLU A 732 4.48 35.63 36.54
N ALA A 733 4.69 36.47 37.56
CA ALA A 733 5.11 36.01 38.88
C ALA A 733 4.05 35.14 39.57
N LEU A 734 2.77 35.49 39.47
CA LEU A 734 1.68 34.69 40.02
C LEU A 734 1.56 33.34 39.31
N LEU A 735 1.69 33.32 37.99
CA LEU A 735 1.69 32.09 37.20
C LEU A 735 2.87 31.20 37.57
N THR A 736 4.07 31.77 37.71
CA THR A 736 5.26 31.05 38.17
C THR A 736 5.03 30.44 39.55
N LYS A 737 4.48 31.21 40.49
CA LYS A 737 4.22 30.74 41.86
C LYS A 737 3.17 29.62 41.91
N LYS A 738 2.10 29.72 41.11
CA LYS A 738 1.02 28.72 41.07
C LYS A 738 1.38 27.48 40.23
N GLY A 739 2.21 27.63 39.21
CA GLY A 739 2.47 26.60 38.20
C GLY A 739 3.81 25.88 38.34
N VAL A 740 4.58 26.12 39.40
CA VAL A 740 5.78 25.32 39.71
C VAL A 740 5.46 24.42 40.88
N SER A 741 5.30 23.12 40.60
CA SER A 741 5.25 22.10 41.64
C SER A 741 6.54 21.27 41.62
N ARG A 742 6.92 20.76 42.80
CA ARG A 742 8.10 19.89 42.94
C ARG A 742 7.91 18.52 42.26
N GLU A 743 6.66 18.09 42.06
CA GLU A 743 6.33 16.75 41.54
C GLU A 743 6.10 16.72 40.03
N TYR A 744 5.61 17.82 39.44
CA TYR A 744 5.21 17.85 38.02
C TYR A 744 5.99 18.87 37.18
N GLY A 745 6.91 19.62 37.80
CA GLY A 745 7.75 20.62 37.13
C GLY A 745 6.93 21.70 36.42
N ALA A 746 7.35 22.10 35.22
CA ALA A 746 6.68 23.13 34.43
C ALA A 746 5.35 22.68 33.79
N ARG A 747 4.95 21.39 33.91
CA ARG A 747 3.67 20.90 33.37
C ARG A 747 2.46 21.57 34.05
N GLU A 748 2.60 21.98 35.32
CA GLU A 748 1.53 22.68 36.05
C GLU A 748 1.24 24.08 35.49
N LEU A 749 2.22 24.77 34.88
CA LEU A 749 1.99 26.08 34.25
C LEU A 749 0.89 26.01 33.19
N THR A 750 0.91 24.97 32.35
CA THR A 750 -0.11 24.77 31.31
C THR A 750 -1.49 24.56 31.94
N ARG A 751 -1.58 23.76 33.01
CA ARG A 751 -2.84 23.50 33.73
C ARG A 751 -3.41 24.77 34.35
N VAL A 752 -2.57 25.61 34.94
CA VAL A 752 -2.99 26.91 35.51
C VAL A 752 -3.50 27.84 34.41
N ILE A 753 -2.81 27.92 33.26
CA ILE A 753 -3.28 28.69 32.11
C ILE A 753 -4.64 28.18 31.63
N GLU A 754 -4.83 26.87 31.54
CA GLU A 754 -6.08 26.25 31.07
C GLU A 754 -7.25 26.42 32.04
N ARG A 755 -6.99 26.36 33.34
CA ARG A 755 -8.02 26.45 34.37
C ARG A 755 -8.39 27.88 34.74
N GLU A 756 -7.42 28.79 34.75
CA GLU A 756 -7.62 30.14 35.33
C GLU A 756 -7.53 31.27 34.29
N ILE A 757 -6.82 31.09 33.16
CA ILE A 757 -6.59 32.17 32.18
C ILE A 757 -7.45 31.97 30.92
N LYS A 758 -7.44 30.77 30.31
CA LYS A 758 -8.22 30.46 29.10
C LYS A 758 -9.73 30.70 29.26
N PRO A 759 -10.38 30.36 30.39
CA PRO A 759 -11.81 30.61 30.56
C PRO A 759 -12.15 32.11 30.50
N LEU A 760 -11.32 32.95 31.12
CA LEU A 760 -11.48 34.42 31.09
C LEU A 760 -11.36 34.99 29.66
N LEU A 761 -10.56 34.35 28.80
CA LEU A 761 -10.42 34.70 27.38
C LEU A 761 -11.58 34.17 26.55
N ALA A 762 -12.05 32.94 26.81
CA ALA A 762 -13.08 32.28 26.03
C ALA A 762 -14.39 33.08 26.01
N ASP A 763 -14.85 33.51 27.17
CA ASP A 763 -16.09 34.29 27.29
C ASP A 763 -16.01 35.61 26.50
N ARG A 764 -14.85 36.28 26.55
CA ARG A 764 -14.62 37.55 25.84
C ARG A 764 -14.46 37.39 24.34
N LEU A 765 -13.86 36.29 23.88
CA LEU A 765 -13.66 35.99 22.47
C LEU A 765 -14.96 35.54 21.78
N LEU A 766 -15.84 34.85 22.50
CA LEU A 766 -17.10 34.34 21.95
C LEU A 766 -18.25 35.34 22.07
N PHE A 767 -18.35 36.02 23.22
CA PHE A 767 -19.53 36.82 23.59
C PHE A 767 -19.21 38.26 23.99
N GLY A 768 -17.92 38.64 24.06
CA GLY A 768 -17.50 39.96 24.55
C GLY A 768 -16.82 40.84 23.50
N SER A 769 -16.17 41.89 24.01
CA SER A 769 -15.42 42.95 23.31
C SER A 769 -14.30 42.49 22.38
N LEU A 770 -13.84 41.23 22.52
CA LEU A 770 -12.74 40.69 21.73
C LEU A 770 -13.21 39.84 20.53
N LYS A 771 -14.52 39.76 20.27
CA LYS A 771 -15.12 38.97 19.18
C LYS A 771 -14.60 39.34 17.79
N ARG A 772 -14.25 40.61 17.57
CA ARG A 772 -13.75 41.14 16.28
C ARG A 772 -12.29 41.61 16.35
N GLY A 773 -11.51 41.09 17.30
CA GLY A 773 -10.16 41.56 17.60
C GLY A 773 -10.15 42.71 18.62
N GLY A 774 -8.95 43.15 19.02
CA GLY A 774 -8.79 44.18 20.05
C GLY A 774 -7.49 44.04 20.83
N PHE A 775 -7.40 44.72 21.97
CA PHE A 775 -6.27 44.62 22.88
C PHE A 775 -6.70 43.93 24.16
N CYS A 776 -5.88 43.00 24.64
CA CYS A 776 -6.12 42.27 25.88
C CYS A 776 -4.86 42.26 26.74
N ARG A 777 -4.99 42.62 28.01
CA ARG A 777 -3.92 42.66 28.99
C ARG A 777 -4.25 41.83 30.22
N LEU A 778 -3.39 40.85 30.49
CA LEU A 778 -3.43 40.00 31.68
C LEU A 778 -2.74 40.68 32.87
N ASP A 779 -3.47 40.78 33.97
CA ASP A 779 -2.99 41.35 35.23
C ASP A 779 -3.46 40.53 36.44
N VAL A 780 -3.11 40.99 37.65
CA VAL A 780 -3.45 40.35 38.92
C VAL A 780 -4.19 41.31 39.82
N LYS A 781 -5.32 40.87 40.38
CA LYS A 781 -6.05 41.59 41.42
C LYS A 781 -6.49 40.60 42.50
N ASP A 782 -6.25 40.94 43.77
CA ASP A 782 -6.61 40.12 44.94
C ASP A 782 -6.11 38.65 44.85
N GLY A 783 -4.95 38.43 44.22
CA GLY A 783 -4.36 37.10 44.05
C GLY A 783 -5.01 36.23 42.95
N ALA A 784 -5.94 36.78 42.18
CA ALA A 784 -6.57 36.15 41.02
C ALA A 784 -6.12 36.80 39.70
N PHE A 785 -6.13 36.02 38.63
CA PHE A 785 -5.90 36.55 37.28
C PHE A 785 -7.10 37.37 36.84
N VAL A 786 -6.84 38.54 36.29
CA VAL A 786 -7.86 39.42 35.70
C VAL A 786 -7.41 39.85 34.32
N LEU A 787 -8.36 40.03 33.42
CA LEU A 787 -8.11 40.58 32.09
C LEU A 787 -8.72 41.97 32.01
N SER A 788 -7.94 42.89 31.47
CA SER A 788 -8.41 44.18 30.96
C SER A 788 -8.39 44.10 29.45
N ASP A 789 -9.45 44.57 28.81
CA ASP A 789 -9.64 44.44 27.38
C ASP A 789 -10.24 45.72 26.79
N GLU A 790 -9.83 46.03 25.57
CA GLU A 790 -10.36 47.12 24.77
C GLU A 790 -10.73 46.58 23.38
N ALA A 791 -11.94 46.92 22.94
CA ALA A 791 -12.44 46.54 21.62
C ALA A 791 -11.56 47.08 20.48
N GLY A 792 -11.38 46.28 19.44
CA GLY A 792 -10.67 46.71 18.22
C GLY A 792 -11.37 47.90 17.54
N ALA A 793 -10.60 48.74 16.83
CA ALA A 793 -11.06 49.99 16.21
C ALA A 793 -12.26 49.89 15.25
N LYS A 794 -12.73 48.68 14.90
CA LYS A 794 -13.95 48.45 14.13
C LYS A 794 -15.24 48.66 14.93
N GLU A 795 -15.24 48.46 16.25
CA GLU A 795 -16.45 48.62 17.09
C GLU A 795 -16.77 50.10 17.38
N LYS A 796 -15.74 50.95 17.51
CA LYS A 796 -15.92 52.42 17.68
C LYS A 796 -16.62 53.11 16.50
N ARG A 797 -16.75 52.45 15.34
CA ARG A 797 -17.50 52.98 14.18
C ARG A 797 -18.95 52.54 14.12
N GLU A 798 -19.34 51.45 14.77
CA GLU A 798 -20.72 50.95 14.80
C GLU A 798 -21.52 51.48 16.00
N GLU A 799 -20.87 51.91 17.09
CA GLU A 799 -21.58 52.61 18.21
C GLU A 799 -21.84 54.11 17.94
N HIS A 800 -21.23 54.68 16.90
CA HIS A 800 -21.37 56.09 16.51
C HIS A 800 -22.11 56.30 15.18
N ALA A 801 -22.68 55.25 14.60
CA ALA A 801 -23.55 55.28 13.41
C ALA A 801 -24.93 54.76 13.82
#